data_AF-A0A3L7DUD9-F1
#
_entry.id   AF-A0A3L7DUD9-F1
#
_cell.length_a   1.000
_cell.length_b   1.000
_cell.length_c   1.000
_cell.angle_alpha   90.00
_cell.angle_beta   90.00
_cell.angle_gamma   90.00
#
_symmetry.space_group_name_H-M   'P 1'
#
loop_
_entity.id
_entity.type
_entity.pdbx_description
1 polymer ?
#
loop_
_entity_poly.entity_id
_entity_poly.type
_entity_poly.pdbx_seq_one_letter_code
_entity_poly.pdbx_strand_id
1 'polypeptide(L)'
;MSNEHYLKNPLIHRDRRLGRRHIAWVNQFDCTHMRPLIICRGPIRREAMDVFEEMGISEYGILLSEKDSIVYQDALAPELRTLTVPDRVHRVPDYTGANKEERDQRIAQIISIARDNGYNSIFAGYGFMAEDETMVAAMEKAGLNFIGPCSRTVHDAGLKDEAKRTALKAGVSVTPGIDNGTALTLLKKHPDVAALKALVAEQGLDVDAAKLDDDSIELADKADLVLAASYDKGVDLYTVDELCETLTEAVRKMAEEYPQNRVRLKAISGGGGKGQRILGIGEAERTPEMVREILNEVKTTGVGDNKNVLVELNIETTRHQEIQAIGNGVWSMSMGGRDCSLQMHEQKLLEVSVTVESLQAAIEQAEAAGQAEEAAVLRQDLKTLQEMEDEAARFGEAVGLDSVSTFECIVDRDKHFFMEMNTRIQVEHRVTELCYALEFSNPDAPEESFVVESLVEMMVLLAAHGKKLPKPRRILRHNDSVEARLNATNQALQPSAGGVIEYWSDAVEGEIRDDQGISLHNPDTDVFMKYTLAGAYDSNIALLLTVGDTRLDTYERMAEVIRQTTMRGKDLATNLEFHYGLVNWFIGQNINARPTTRFIVPYLTAVGELKHKSNDLDLAYAWQQTCQLALAAEAQTEAAAALKLALERKQTLLLRPLETLFSQPHILAGWLSVNRDSYTMIDGKVNWNENPVELLADTYHFLKMDYIPGAPAANMIWDHDHEVLQQALDFYNELNNRLQAGDWIELQTMLADPAAPPGIEAALWQEIRGAHYGFQAGMDMLAVLPSIAEATGFYDLSVKGDLTIHIPERLLDDSLQEAMAKVLVPPPVAKSDEILAESGGMFYGRETPQHEVYVKQGDHFEAGDPLYIVEVMKMFNKVYAPFSGTIEEVLVDTDGVIISKGQPIFKITPDEKIVVESPEEVAARRRSATDQFLAALV
;
A
#
# COMPACT_ATOMS: atom_id res chain seq x y z
N MET A 1 0.70 22.37 22.86
CA MET A 1 1.19 22.93 21.59
C MET A 1 0.51 22.15 20.47
N SER A 2 0.35 22.74 19.29
CA SER A 2 -0.01 21.97 18.09
C SER A 2 0.97 20.78 17.96
N ASN A 3 0.46 19.59 17.66
CA ASN A 3 1.25 18.36 17.45
C ASN A 3 2.07 17.81 18.65
N GLU A 4 1.64 17.99 19.90
CA GLU A 4 2.31 17.31 21.04
C GLU A 4 2.28 15.79 20.97
N HIS A 5 1.19 15.20 20.47
CA HIS A 5 1.07 13.75 20.32
C HIS A 5 1.99 13.18 19.24
N TYR A 6 2.33 13.98 18.22
CA TYR A 6 3.35 13.63 17.22
C TYR A 6 4.76 13.68 17.84
N LEU A 7 5.14 14.81 18.44
CA LEU A 7 6.51 15.04 18.94
C LEU A 7 6.91 14.21 20.16
N LYS A 8 5.93 13.64 20.88
CA LYS A 8 6.14 12.95 22.16
C LYS A 8 5.41 11.62 22.24
N ASN A 9 5.12 10.98 21.10
CA ASN A 9 4.50 9.66 21.10
C ASN A 9 5.40 8.65 21.84
N PRO A 10 4.97 8.08 22.99
CA PRO A 10 5.80 7.19 23.79
C PRO A 10 6.08 5.83 23.13
N LEU A 11 5.35 5.48 22.06
CA LEU A 11 5.62 4.28 21.26
C LEU A 11 6.83 4.46 20.33
N ILE A 12 7.17 5.71 20.01
CA ILE A 12 8.23 6.08 19.07
C ILE A 12 9.44 6.68 19.78
N HIS A 13 9.21 7.63 20.69
CA HIS A 13 10.26 8.46 21.29
C HIS A 13 10.69 7.99 22.68
N ARG A 14 12.00 7.91 22.92
CA ARG A 14 12.58 7.58 24.24
C ARG A 14 14.05 8.00 24.36
N ASP A 15 14.61 7.93 25.57
CA ASP A 15 16.05 8.11 25.76
C ASP A 15 16.82 6.83 25.39
N ARG A 16 17.62 6.90 24.32
CA ARG A 16 18.43 5.80 23.76
C ARG A 16 19.92 5.91 24.10
N ARG A 17 20.30 6.80 25.04
CA ARG A 17 21.72 7.02 25.41
C ARG A 17 22.26 5.89 26.29
N LEU A 18 22.79 4.85 25.67
CA LEU A 18 23.41 3.71 26.38
C LEU A 18 24.61 4.13 27.22
N GLY A 19 25.43 5.11 26.80
CA GLY A 19 26.59 5.59 27.56
C GLY A 19 26.28 6.31 28.88
N ARG A 20 25.00 6.64 29.15
CA ARG A 20 24.56 7.24 30.41
C ARG A 20 24.11 6.22 31.45
N ARG A 21 24.12 4.93 31.13
CA ARG A 21 23.68 3.88 32.05
C ARG A 21 24.73 3.66 33.14
N HIS A 22 24.31 3.13 34.28
CA HIS A 22 25.22 2.84 35.40
C HIS A 22 25.88 1.46 35.28
N ILE A 23 25.69 0.76 34.16
CA ILE A 23 26.15 -0.60 33.89
C ILE A 23 27.31 -0.53 32.90
N ALA A 24 28.50 -0.94 33.32
CA ALA A 24 29.71 -0.82 32.51
C ALA A 24 29.62 -1.59 31.19
N TRP A 25 29.00 -2.78 31.21
CA TRP A 25 28.77 -3.58 30.01
C TRP A 25 27.86 -2.86 29.01
N VAL A 26 26.79 -2.19 29.44
CA VAL A 26 25.91 -1.44 28.54
C VAL A 26 26.61 -0.20 27.98
N ASN A 27 27.38 0.51 28.81
CA ASN A 27 28.07 1.74 28.41
C ASN A 27 29.08 1.55 27.27
N GLN A 28 29.60 0.34 27.08
CA GLN A 28 30.54 0.06 25.99
C GLN A 28 29.90 0.18 24.60
N PHE A 29 28.57 0.12 24.51
CA PHE A 29 27.78 0.26 23.29
C PHE A 29 27.33 1.71 23.05
N ASP A 30 27.98 2.69 23.69
CA ASP A 30 27.75 4.10 23.41
C ASP A 30 28.06 4.44 21.93
N CYS A 31 27.19 5.22 21.31
CA CYS A 31 27.30 5.62 19.91
C CYS A 31 27.51 7.13 19.73
N THR A 32 27.76 7.91 20.80
CA THR A 32 27.89 9.38 20.71
C THR A 32 29.07 9.86 19.85
N HIS A 33 30.02 8.96 19.56
CA HIS A 33 31.17 9.16 18.69
C HIS A 33 30.84 9.05 17.19
N MET A 34 29.67 8.52 16.83
CA MET A 34 29.22 8.44 15.44
C MET A 34 28.93 9.84 14.90
N ARG A 35 29.22 10.03 13.61
CA ARG A 35 28.98 11.27 12.88
C ARG A 35 28.39 10.94 11.50
N PRO A 36 27.10 10.56 11.43
CA PRO A 36 26.49 10.10 10.18
C PRO A 36 26.24 11.23 9.19
N LEU A 37 26.44 10.96 7.90
CA LEU A 37 25.84 11.72 6.80
C LEU A 37 24.60 10.98 6.30
N ILE A 38 23.43 11.61 6.41
CA ILE A 38 22.15 11.07 5.93
C ILE A 38 22.01 11.39 4.44
N ILE A 39 21.85 10.36 3.60
CA ILE A 39 21.78 10.48 2.14
C ILE A 39 20.43 10.04 1.54
N CYS A 40 19.39 9.96 2.37
CA CYS A 40 18.00 9.67 1.99
C CYS A 40 17.06 10.85 2.30
N ARG A 41 15.78 10.75 1.93
CA ARG A 41 14.70 11.73 2.21
C ARG A 41 13.44 11.03 2.71
N GLY A 42 12.38 11.79 2.97
CA GLY A 42 11.09 11.25 3.41
C GLY A 42 11.04 10.91 4.90
N PRO A 43 10.03 10.15 5.35
CA PRO A 43 9.85 9.78 6.75
C PRO A 43 11.11 9.18 7.41
N ILE A 44 11.81 8.28 6.71
CA ILE A 44 13.05 7.64 7.22
C ILE A 44 14.19 8.62 7.52
N ARG A 45 14.26 9.76 6.81
CA ARG A 45 15.22 10.82 7.16
C ARG A 45 14.86 11.41 8.51
N ARG A 46 13.59 11.76 8.71
CA ARG A 46 13.10 12.39 9.94
C ARG A 46 13.30 11.45 11.12
N GLU A 47 12.92 10.18 10.96
CA GLU A 47 13.17 9.13 11.94
C GLU A 47 14.65 9.03 12.31
N ALA A 48 15.55 8.96 11.32
CA ALA A 48 16.97 8.84 11.60
C ALA A 48 17.52 10.03 12.40
N MET A 49 17.05 11.25 12.10
CA MET A 49 17.39 12.43 12.89
C MET A 49 16.93 12.28 14.35
N ASP A 50 15.68 11.88 14.57
CA ASP A 50 15.12 11.71 15.92
C ASP A 50 15.86 10.61 16.70
N VAL A 51 16.09 9.45 16.08
CA VAL A 51 16.84 8.33 16.69
C VAL A 51 18.29 8.74 16.99
N PHE A 52 18.97 9.46 16.10
CA PHE A 52 20.34 9.93 16.35
C PHE A 52 20.39 10.88 17.56
N GLU A 53 19.48 11.84 17.64
CA GLU A 53 19.39 12.75 18.78
C GLU A 53 19.10 12.01 20.10
N GLU A 54 18.17 11.05 20.06
CA GLU A 54 17.81 10.18 21.18
C GLU A 54 18.96 9.29 21.63
N MET A 55 19.83 8.85 20.72
CA MET A 55 21.09 8.13 21.02
C MET A 55 22.22 9.05 21.50
N GLY A 56 22.05 10.37 21.41
CA GLY A 56 23.07 11.37 21.75
C GLY A 56 24.08 11.65 20.62
N ILE A 57 23.82 11.18 19.40
CA ILE A 57 24.55 11.50 18.19
C ILE A 57 24.13 12.91 17.76
N SER A 58 24.89 13.91 18.19
CA SER A 58 24.58 15.33 17.95
C SER A 58 25.30 15.93 16.74
N GLU A 59 26.15 15.16 16.08
CA GLU A 59 27.01 15.60 14.97
C GLU A 59 26.74 14.83 13.68
N TYR A 60 25.52 14.94 13.15
CA TYR A 60 25.14 14.36 11.86
C TYR A 60 24.95 15.43 10.78
N GLY A 61 25.12 15.06 9.52
CA GLY A 61 24.90 15.88 8.33
C GLY A 61 23.77 15.37 7.47
N ILE A 62 23.28 16.21 6.56
CA ILE A 62 22.24 15.86 5.60
C ILE A 62 22.72 16.22 4.20
N LEU A 63 22.62 15.25 3.28
CA LEU A 63 22.69 15.50 1.86
C LEU A 63 21.30 15.96 1.38
N LEU A 64 21.24 17.12 0.72
CA LEU A 64 20.00 17.72 0.26
C LEU A 64 20.00 17.86 -1.26
N SER A 65 19.13 17.10 -1.92
CA SER A 65 18.87 17.20 -3.36
C SER A 65 18.24 18.55 -3.72
N GLU A 66 18.64 19.16 -4.84
CA GLU A 66 18.00 20.35 -5.39
C GLU A 66 16.53 20.08 -5.74
N LYS A 67 16.17 18.82 -6.08
CA LYS A 67 14.78 18.40 -6.27
C LYS A 67 13.94 18.46 -4.98
N ASP A 68 14.53 18.57 -3.78
CA ASP A 68 13.76 18.79 -2.54
C ASP A 68 13.32 20.26 -2.39
N SER A 69 13.99 21.20 -3.07
CA SER A 69 13.71 22.64 -2.92
C SER A 69 12.32 23.05 -3.45
N ILE A 70 11.69 22.22 -4.29
CA ILE A 70 10.39 22.52 -4.90
C ILE A 70 9.20 22.19 -3.98
N VAL A 71 9.40 21.38 -2.92
CA VAL A 71 8.29 20.95 -2.04
C VAL A 71 7.88 22.04 -1.04
N TYR A 72 8.85 22.83 -0.57
CA TYR A 72 8.65 23.97 0.33
C TYR A 72 9.13 25.24 -0.37
N GLN A 73 8.26 25.84 -1.17
CA GLN A 73 8.57 27.10 -1.85
C GLN A 73 8.83 28.19 -0.80
N ASP A 74 9.96 28.89 -0.94
CA ASP A 74 10.39 30.00 -0.06
C ASP A 74 10.68 29.63 1.41
N ALA A 75 10.79 28.34 1.75
CA ALA A 75 11.14 27.91 3.11
C ALA A 75 11.98 26.63 3.14
N LEU A 76 12.76 26.44 4.21
CA LEU A 76 13.37 25.14 4.47
C LEU A 76 12.29 24.16 4.95
N ALA A 77 12.46 22.88 4.59
CA ALA A 77 11.64 21.81 5.12
C ALA A 77 11.68 21.81 6.67
N PRO A 78 10.55 21.58 7.38
CA PRO A 78 10.45 21.73 8.83
C PRO A 78 11.53 20.97 9.60
N GLU A 79 11.83 19.74 9.20
CA GLU A 79 12.87 18.90 9.79
C GLU A 79 14.27 19.50 9.62
N LEU A 80 14.56 20.20 8.51
CA LEU A 80 15.86 20.85 8.32
C LEU A 80 16.04 22.09 9.21
N ARG A 81 14.96 22.68 9.72
CA ARG A 81 15.02 23.85 10.61
C ARG A 81 15.49 23.50 12.02
N THR A 82 15.39 22.23 12.41
CA THR A 82 15.90 21.77 13.71
C THR A 82 17.43 21.75 13.74
N LEU A 83 18.08 21.73 12.56
CA LEU A 83 19.53 21.85 12.45
C LEU A 83 19.99 23.27 12.74
N THR A 84 20.63 23.45 13.89
CA THR A 84 21.17 24.75 14.34
C THR A 84 22.49 25.14 13.66
N VAL A 85 23.11 24.23 12.89
CA VAL A 85 24.38 24.45 12.19
C VAL A 85 24.15 24.28 10.67
N PRO A 86 23.95 25.38 9.92
CA PRO A 86 23.61 25.31 8.49
C PRO A 86 24.66 24.59 7.61
N ASP A 87 25.94 24.64 7.99
CA ASP A 87 27.04 23.99 7.26
C ASP A 87 26.95 22.45 7.27
N ARG A 88 25.98 21.86 7.99
CA ARG A 88 25.70 20.42 7.99
C ARG A 88 24.73 19.99 6.89
N VAL A 89 24.21 20.93 6.10
CA VAL A 89 23.32 20.65 4.97
C VAL A 89 24.10 20.80 3.67
N HIS A 90 24.32 19.69 2.98
CA HIS A 90 25.17 19.60 1.80
C HIS A 90 24.32 19.44 0.55
N ARG A 91 24.29 20.48 -0.29
CA ARG A 91 23.46 20.47 -1.50
C ARG A 91 24.07 19.68 -2.64
N VAL A 92 23.25 18.92 -3.33
CA VAL A 92 23.59 18.15 -4.53
C VAL A 92 22.48 18.27 -5.57
N PRO A 93 22.78 18.20 -6.88
CA PRO A 93 21.73 18.19 -7.91
C PRO A 93 20.65 17.12 -7.68
N ASP A 94 21.05 15.92 -7.24
CA ASP A 94 20.17 14.80 -6.97
C ASP A 94 20.87 13.75 -6.08
N TYR A 95 20.17 12.70 -5.67
CA TYR A 95 20.72 11.67 -4.77
C TYR A 95 21.57 10.59 -5.47
N THR A 96 21.43 10.36 -6.78
CA THR A 96 21.94 9.14 -7.44
C THR A 96 22.81 9.37 -8.68
N GLY A 97 22.61 10.44 -9.44
CA GLY A 97 23.04 10.59 -10.83
C GLY A 97 22.06 9.92 -11.82
N ALA A 98 21.94 10.46 -13.04
CA ALA A 98 21.03 9.94 -14.07
C ALA A 98 21.63 8.78 -14.89
N ASN A 99 22.96 8.65 -14.89
CA ASN A 99 23.69 7.61 -15.59
C ASN A 99 24.86 7.10 -14.73
N LYS A 100 25.57 6.08 -15.23
CA LYS A 100 26.69 5.47 -14.49
C LYS A 100 27.80 6.47 -14.14
N GLU A 101 28.19 7.33 -15.09
CA GLU A 101 29.26 8.32 -14.86
C GLU A 101 28.87 9.36 -13.81
N GLU A 102 27.64 9.87 -13.87
CA GLU A 102 27.09 10.78 -12.87
C GLU A 102 26.95 10.12 -11.50
N ARG A 103 26.58 8.84 -11.46
CA ARG A 103 26.52 8.07 -10.21
C ARG A 103 27.90 7.91 -9.58
N ASP A 104 28.91 7.56 -10.36
CA ASP A 104 30.29 7.46 -9.87
C ASP A 104 30.80 8.83 -9.36
N GLN A 105 30.43 9.92 -10.05
CA GLN A 105 30.69 11.28 -9.58
C GLN A 105 29.95 11.61 -8.28
N ARG A 106 28.68 11.20 -8.16
CA ARG A 106 27.86 11.39 -6.96
C ARG A 106 28.48 10.66 -5.77
N ILE A 107 28.89 9.41 -5.95
CA ILE A 107 29.58 8.60 -4.94
C ILE A 107 30.86 9.32 -4.50
N ALA A 108 31.69 9.78 -5.45
CA ALA A 108 32.91 10.51 -5.13
C ALA A 108 32.64 11.82 -4.37
N GLN A 109 31.58 12.54 -4.73
CA GLN A 109 31.17 13.77 -4.05
C GLN A 109 30.70 13.50 -2.61
N ILE A 110 29.89 12.47 -2.38
CA ILE A 110 29.45 12.05 -1.03
C ILE A 110 30.67 11.74 -0.16
N ILE A 111 31.66 11.00 -0.69
CA ILE A 111 32.90 10.69 0.02
C ILE A 111 33.70 11.96 0.34
N SER A 112 33.78 12.93 -0.59
CA SER A 112 34.46 14.21 -0.35
C SER A 112 33.76 14.98 0.79
N ILE A 113 32.43 15.12 0.71
CA ILE A 113 31.63 15.78 1.74
C ILE A 113 31.86 15.13 3.10
N ALA A 114 31.85 13.80 3.16
CA ALA A 114 32.11 13.06 4.39
C ALA A 114 33.48 13.39 4.99
N ARG A 115 34.54 13.37 4.17
CA ARG A 115 35.90 13.67 4.61
C ARG A 115 36.07 15.13 5.04
N ASP A 116 35.58 16.06 4.24
CA ASP A 116 35.76 17.50 4.43
C ASP A 116 35.05 17.99 5.71
N ASN A 117 33.98 17.31 6.12
CA ASN A 117 33.18 17.67 7.30
C ASN A 117 33.36 16.71 8.49
N GLY A 118 34.22 15.70 8.36
CA GLY A 118 34.51 14.75 9.44
C GLY A 118 33.35 13.82 9.79
N TYR A 119 32.47 13.51 8.84
CA TYR A 119 31.50 12.43 8.97
C TYR A 119 32.23 11.09 8.89
N ASN A 120 31.89 10.15 9.77
CA ASN A 120 32.54 8.84 9.86
C ASN A 120 31.62 7.69 9.47
N SER A 121 30.36 7.98 9.17
CA SER A 121 29.38 6.98 8.77
C SER A 121 28.37 7.53 7.77
N ILE A 122 27.71 6.65 7.01
CA ILE A 122 26.68 6.99 6.03
C ILE A 122 25.39 6.26 6.41
N PHE A 123 24.26 6.97 6.40
CA PHE A 123 22.93 6.37 6.52
C PHE A 123 22.13 6.61 5.24
N ALA A 124 21.74 5.53 4.56
CA ALA A 124 21.05 5.59 3.27
C ALA A 124 19.55 5.25 3.35
N GLY A 125 19.03 4.83 4.51
CA GLY A 125 17.63 4.45 4.67
C GLY A 125 17.17 3.45 3.60
N TYR A 126 16.11 3.80 2.88
CA TYR A 126 15.59 3.03 1.75
C TYR A 126 15.54 3.85 0.45
N GLY A 127 15.48 3.13 -0.68
CA GLY A 127 15.49 3.71 -2.02
C GLY A 127 16.85 4.31 -2.42
N PHE A 128 16.88 5.03 -3.54
CA PHE A 128 18.10 5.65 -4.09
C PHE A 128 19.23 4.62 -4.28
N MET A 129 20.34 4.78 -3.56
CA MET A 129 21.51 3.90 -3.62
C MET A 129 21.62 2.97 -2.39
N ALA A 130 20.56 2.81 -1.58
CA ALA A 130 20.63 2.02 -0.34
C ALA A 130 21.04 0.55 -0.55
N GLU A 131 20.77 -0.02 -1.73
CA GLU A 131 21.15 -1.38 -2.13
C GLU A 131 22.23 -1.37 -3.25
N ASP A 132 22.90 -0.24 -3.47
CA ASP A 132 23.94 -0.14 -4.52
C ASP A 132 25.28 -0.64 -3.99
N GLU A 133 25.67 -1.86 -4.38
CA GLU A 133 26.94 -2.49 -3.99
C GLU A 133 28.16 -1.58 -4.26
N THR A 134 28.17 -0.89 -5.40
CA THR A 134 29.30 -0.05 -5.81
C THR A 134 29.46 1.15 -4.87
N MET A 135 28.35 1.76 -4.47
CA MET A 135 28.33 2.84 -3.49
C MET A 135 28.82 2.33 -2.13
N VAL A 136 28.28 1.23 -1.62
CA VAL A 136 28.65 0.67 -0.30
C VAL A 136 30.14 0.33 -0.26
N ALA A 137 30.64 -0.38 -1.28
CA ALA A 137 32.06 -0.74 -1.39
C ALA A 137 32.98 0.50 -1.45
N ALA A 138 32.55 1.57 -2.12
CA ALA A 138 33.28 2.82 -2.17
C ALA A 138 33.34 3.53 -0.81
N MET A 139 32.24 3.51 -0.03
CA MET A 139 32.21 4.06 1.34
C MET A 139 33.13 3.28 2.28
N GLU A 140 33.06 1.95 2.24
CA GLU A 140 33.92 1.06 3.04
C GLU A 140 35.41 1.30 2.74
N LYS A 141 35.77 1.35 1.45
CA LYS A 141 37.14 1.66 0.99
C LYS A 141 37.59 3.06 1.42
N ALA A 142 36.66 4.00 1.57
CA ALA A 142 36.95 5.34 2.07
C ALA A 142 37.11 5.39 3.60
N GLY A 143 36.86 4.29 4.32
CA GLY A 143 36.95 4.20 5.78
C GLY A 143 35.69 4.72 6.49
N LEU A 144 34.56 4.79 5.79
CA LEU A 144 33.28 5.20 6.36
C LEU A 144 32.50 3.95 6.80
N ASN A 145 31.90 4.00 7.99
CA ASN A 145 30.97 2.97 8.43
C ASN A 145 29.65 3.12 7.65
N PHE A 146 29.23 2.08 6.94
CA PHE A 146 27.90 2.06 6.32
C PHE A 146 26.88 1.59 7.37
N ILE A 147 25.85 2.40 7.63
CA ILE A 147 24.75 2.05 8.53
C ILE A 147 23.72 1.29 7.68
N GLY A 148 24.03 0.02 7.42
CA GLY A 148 23.32 -0.90 6.53
C GLY A 148 24.18 -2.15 6.27
N PRO A 149 23.72 -3.15 5.50
CA PRO A 149 24.52 -4.33 5.18
C PRO A 149 25.80 -3.97 4.40
N CYS A 150 26.89 -4.70 4.64
CA CYS A 150 28.16 -4.50 3.92
C CYS A 150 28.05 -4.84 2.42
N SER A 151 29.00 -4.35 1.63
CA SER A 151 29.01 -4.52 0.17
C SER A 151 28.92 -5.99 -0.26
N ARG A 152 29.61 -6.89 0.45
CA ARG A 152 29.54 -8.34 0.21
C ARG A 152 28.13 -8.88 0.40
N THR A 153 27.46 -8.53 1.50
CA THR A 153 26.09 -8.99 1.75
C THR A 153 25.12 -8.40 0.73
N VAL A 154 25.30 -7.13 0.32
CA VAL A 154 24.51 -6.51 -0.76
C VAL A 154 24.67 -7.28 -2.08
N HIS A 155 25.88 -7.72 -2.41
CA HIS A 155 26.17 -8.56 -3.57
C HIS A 155 25.50 -9.94 -3.47
N ASP A 156 25.88 -10.70 -2.45
CA ASP A 156 25.53 -12.11 -2.26
C ASP A 156 24.00 -12.32 -2.15
N ALA A 157 23.29 -11.34 -1.57
CA ALA A 157 21.83 -11.39 -1.39
C ALA A 157 21.04 -10.60 -2.45
N GLY A 158 21.67 -9.64 -3.15
CA GLY A 158 21.00 -8.76 -4.12
C GLY A 158 20.94 -9.34 -5.54
N LEU A 159 21.92 -10.16 -5.94
CA LEU A 159 21.90 -10.82 -7.25
C LEU A 159 20.93 -12.01 -7.21
N LYS A 160 19.82 -11.93 -7.95
CA LYS A 160 18.72 -12.92 -7.92
C LYS A 160 19.21 -14.38 -8.07
N ASP A 161 20.13 -14.62 -8.99
CA ASP A 161 20.66 -15.98 -9.22
C ASP A 161 21.57 -16.46 -8.08
N GLU A 162 22.36 -15.57 -7.47
CA GLU A 162 23.21 -15.90 -6.33
C GLU A 162 22.41 -16.07 -5.05
N ALA A 163 21.44 -15.19 -4.81
CA ALA A 163 20.49 -15.27 -3.71
C ALA A 163 19.69 -16.57 -3.77
N LYS A 164 19.16 -16.96 -4.94
CA LYS A 164 18.40 -18.21 -5.13
C LYS A 164 19.28 -19.44 -4.92
N ARG A 165 20.52 -19.44 -5.42
CA ARG A 165 21.49 -20.53 -5.17
C ARG A 165 21.85 -20.63 -3.68
N THR A 166 22.07 -19.51 -3.02
CA THR A 166 22.34 -19.47 -1.58
C THR A 166 21.14 -19.93 -0.78
N ALA A 167 19.92 -19.57 -1.19
CA ALA A 167 18.67 -20.01 -0.58
C ALA A 167 18.55 -21.53 -0.66
N LEU A 168 18.74 -22.12 -1.84
CA LEU A 168 18.76 -23.58 -2.02
C LEU A 168 19.80 -24.27 -1.13
N LYS A 169 21.04 -23.73 -1.07
CA LYS A 169 22.11 -24.26 -0.21
C LYS A 169 21.79 -24.15 1.28
N ALA A 170 21.12 -23.07 1.67
CA ALA A 170 20.68 -22.82 3.05
C ALA A 170 19.43 -23.62 3.43
N GLY A 171 18.82 -24.38 2.49
CA GLY A 171 17.60 -25.14 2.71
C GLY A 171 16.37 -24.24 2.87
N VAL A 172 16.34 -23.12 2.15
CA VAL A 172 15.20 -22.21 2.01
C VAL A 172 14.33 -22.66 0.84
N SER A 173 13.01 -22.56 1.01
CA SER A 173 12.04 -22.87 -0.03
C SER A 173 12.09 -21.81 -1.13
N VAL A 174 12.39 -22.20 -2.37
CA VAL A 174 12.35 -21.32 -3.55
C VAL A 174 11.29 -21.82 -4.52
N THR A 175 10.82 -20.98 -5.44
CA THR A 175 9.83 -21.41 -6.45
C THR A 175 10.37 -22.63 -7.21
N PRO A 176 9.63 -23.77 -7.21
CA PRO A 176 10.09 -24.99 -7.86
C PRO A 176 10.33 -24.76 -9.34
N GLY A 177 11.46 -25.24 -9.84
CA GLY A 177 11.86 -24.96 -11.20
C GLY A 177 13.35 -25.17 -11.48
N ILE A 178 13.77 -24.76 -12.67
CA ILE A 178 15.16 -24.63 -13.07
C ILE A 178 15.43 -23.18 -13.52
N ASP A 179 16.57 -22.64 -13.12
CA ASP A 179 17.07 -21.32 -13.51
C ASP A 179 18.29 -21.39 -14.46
N ASN A 180 18.82 -22.59 -14.68
CA ASN A 180 20.07 -22.86 -15.38
C ASN A 180 19.86 -23.66 -16.67
N GLY A 181 18.77 -23.39 -17.40
CA GLY A 181 18.39 -24.13 -18.60
C GLY A 181 19.49 -24.20 -19.67
N THR A 182 20.28 -23.13 -19.81
CA THR A 182 21.42 -23.08 -20.74
C THR A 182 22.62 -23.88 -20.26
N ALA A 183 22.94 -23.84 -18.95
CA ALA A 183 23.98 -24.70 -18.36
C ALA A 183 23.64 -26.19 -18.53
N LEU A 184 22.39 -26.58 -18.25
CA LEU A 184 21.91 -27.95 -18.45
C LEU A 184 22.01 -28.37 -19.93
N THR A 185 21.67 -27.47 -20.85
CA THR A 185 21.80 -27.71 -22.30
C THR A 185 23.27 -27.93 -22.68
N LEU A 186 24.18 -27.11 -22.16
CA LEU A 186 25.61 -27.24 -22.41
C LEU A 186 26.17 -28.56 -21.85
N LEU A 187 25.77 -28.93 -20.63
CA LEU A 187 26.22 -30.15 -19.96
C LEU A 187 25.70 -31.43 -20.63
N LYS A 188 24.56 -31.40 -21.34
CA LYS A 188 24.15 -32.53 -22.19
C LYS A 188 25.15 -32.82 -23.31
N LYS A 189 25.87 -31.80 -23.79
CA LYS A 189 26.90 -31.92 -24.85
C LYS A 189 28.30 -32.13 -24.25
N HIS A 190 28.57 -31.49 -23.12
CA HIS A 190 29.87 -31.48 -22.44
C HIS A 190 29.69 -31.90 -20.97
N PRO A 191 29.59 -33.20 -20.68
CA PRO A 191 29.05 -33.71 -19.41
C PRO A 191 30.01 -33.66 -18.22
N ASP A 192 31.25 -33.22 -18.40
CA ASP A 192 32.26 -33.18 -17.33
C ASP A 192 33.25 -32.02 -17.53
N VAL A 193 34.08 -31.78 -16.51
CA VAL A 193 35.09 -30.71 -16.51
C VAL A 193 36.09 -30.88 -17.67
N ALA A 194 36.44 -32.10 -18.05
CA ALA A 194 37.38 -32.35 -19.14
C ALA A 194 36.77 -31.93 -20.49
N ALA A 195 35.49 -32.23 -20.70
CA ALA A 195 34.74 -31.81 -21.88
C ALA A 195 34.55 -30.28 -21.95
N LEU A 196 34.26 -29.63 -20.81
CA LEU A 196 34.18 -28.17 -20.74
C LEU A 196 35.54 -27.51 -21.05
N LYS A 197 36.64 -28.04 -20.51
CA LYS A 197 38.00 -27.55 -20.84
C LYS A 197 38.36 -27.75 -22.31
N ALA A 198 37.98 -28.88 -22.90
CA ALA A 198 38.17 -29.12 -24.32
C ALA A 198 37.39 -28.10 -25.16
N LEU A 199 36.15 -27.78 -24.78
CA LEU A 199 35.33 -26.77 -25.44
C LEU A 199 35.94 -25.36 -25.29
N VAL A 200 36.39 -24.98 -24.09
CA VAL A 200 37.08 -23.70 -23.84
C VAL A 200 38.31 -23.57 -24.74
N ALA A 201 39.10 -24.63 -24.91
CA ALA A 201 40.27 -24.64 -25.79
C ALA A 201 39.88 -24.59 -27.28
N GLU A 202 38.87 -25.35 -27.70
CA GLU A 202 38.38 -25.39 -29.08
C GLU A 202 37.83 -24.03 -29.53
N GLN A 203 37.01 -23.42 -28.68
CA GLN A 203 36.36 -22.14 -28.95
C GLN A 203 37.23 -20.95 -28.55
N GLY A 204 38.39 -21.17 -27.91
CA GLY A 204 39.30 -20.12 -27.43
C GLY A 204 38.63 -19.13 -26.48
N LEU A 205 37.89 -19.63 -25.48
CA LEU A 205 37.16 -18.83 -24.49
C LEU A 205 38.09 -18.39 -23.35
N ASP A 206 37.88 -17.20 -22.81
CA ASP A 206 38.64 -16.68 -21.66
C ASP A 206 37.97 -17.12 -20.36
N VAL A 207 38.32 -18.32 -19.89
CA VAL A 207 37.82 -18.89 -18.63
C VAL A 207 39.02 -19.24 -17.75
N ASP A 208 38.96 -18.82 -16.49
CA ASP A 208 39.98 -19.18 -15.51
C ASP A 208 39.99 -20.69 -15.26
N ALA A 209 41.06 -21.37 -15.71
CA ALA A 209 41.23 -22.80 -15.55
C ALA A 209 41.23 -23.23 -14.07
N ALA A 210 41.67 -22.37 -13.16
CA ALA A 210 41.65 -22.66 -11.72
C ALA A 210 40.22 -22.80 -11.19
N LYS A 211 39.27 -22.00 -11.70
CA LYS A 211 37.85 -22.11 -11.34
C LYS A 211 37.21 -23.39 -11.88
N LEU A 212 37.60 -23.83 -13.08
CA LEU A 212 37.11 -25.10 -13.62
C LEU A 212 37.64 -26.32 -12.83
N ASP A 213 38.85 -26.21 -12.26
CA ASP A 213 39.46 -27.25 -11.42
C ASP A 213 39.04 -27.19 -9.94
N ASP A 214 38.30 -26.17 -9.54
CA ASP A 214 37.89 -26.01 -8.14
C ASP A 214 36.78 -27.01 -7.79
N ASP A 215 37.06 -27.96 -6.92
CA ASP A 215 36.09 -28.98 -6.46
C ASP A 215 34.96 -28.40 -5.61
N SER A 216 35.08 -27.14 -5.14
CA SER A 216 34.01 -26.45 -4.41
C SER A 216 32.95 -25.83 -5.33
N ILE A 217 33.23 -25.75 -6.64
CA ILE A 217 32.31 -25.23 -7.65
C ILE A 217 31.59 -26.40 -8.32
N GLU A 218 30.26 -26.36 -8.33
CA GLU A 218 29.44 -27.38 -8.95
C GLU A 218 29.62 -27.38 -10.48
N LEU A 219 29.40 -28.54 -11.11
CA LEU A 219 29.60 -28.69 -12.55
C LEU A 219 28.70 -27.76 -13.39
N ALA A 220 27.48 -27.47 -12.93
CA ALA A 220 26.58 -26.51 -13.57
C ALA A 220 27.13 -25.07 -13.50
N ASP A 221 27.64 -24.65 -12.34
CA ASP A 221 28.26 -23.33 -12.19
C ASP A 221 29.53 -23.21 -13.07
N LYS A 222 30.28 -24.30 -13.24
CA LYS A 222 31.40 -24.36 -14.20
C LYS A 222 30.94 -24.18 -15.65
N ALA A 223 29.79 -24.75 -16.01
CA ALA A 223 29.19 -24.54 -17.33
C ALA A 223 28.75 -23.08 -17.52
N ASP A 224 28.21 -22.43 -16.48
CA ASP A 224 27.85 -21.00 -16.52
C ASP A 224 29.07 -20.10 -16.74
N LEU A 225 30.23 -20.40 -16.14
CA LEU A 225 31.48 -19.68 -16.43
C LEU A 225 31.88 -19.78 -17.91
N VAL A 226 31.70 -20.95 -18.52
CA VAL A 226 31.99 -21.17 -19.94
C VAL A 226 30.97 -20.44 -20.82
N LEU A 227 29.69 -20.44 -20.44
CA LEU A 227 28.64 -19.70 -21.12
C LEU A 227 28.89 -18.19 -21.08
N ALA A 228 29.21 -17.62 -19.91
CA ALA A 228 29.56 -16.21 -19.76
C ALA A 228 30.69 -15.80 -20.70
N ALA A 229 31.78 -16.58 -20.74
CA ALA A 229 32.90 -16.32 -21.65
C ALA A 229 32.52 -16.47 -23.14
N SER A 230 31.55 -17.33 -23.47
CA SER A 230 31.01 -17.41 -24.83
C SER A 230 30.18 -16.20 -25.23
N TYR A 231 29.41 -15.64 -24.29
CA TYR A 231 28.62 -14.43 -24.52
C TYR A 231 29.54 -13.23 -24.76
N ASP A 232 30.58 -13.06 -23.93
CA ASP A 232 31.59 -12.02 -24.10
C ASP A 232 32.33 -12.13 -25.44
N LYS A 233 32.55 -13.36 -25.91
CA LYS A 233 33.18 -13.63 -27.21
C LYS A 233 32.22 -13.49 -28.40
N GLY A 234 30.91 -13.52 -28.18
CA GLY A 234 29.90 -13.50 -29.23
C GLY A 234 29.79 -14.83 -29.99
N VAL A 235 29.84 -15.97 -29.29
CA VAL A 235 29.70 -17.31 -29.90
C VAL A 235 28.59 -18.13 -29.21
N ASP A 236 27.82 -18.88 -29.98
CA ASP A 236 26.82 -19.81 -29.45
C ASP A 236 27.43 -21.22 -29.26
N LEU A 237 27.27 -21.81 -28.08
CA LEU A 237 27.75 -23.16 -27.75
C LEU A 237 26.66 -24.24 -27.96
N TYR A 238 25.42 -23.81 -28.16
CA TYR A 238 24.24 -24.65 -28.36
C TYR A 238 23.25 -23.93 -29.28
N THR A 239 22.33 -24.68 -29.89
CA THR A 239 21.25 -24.13 -30.71
C THR A 239 20.00 -23.85 -29.88
N VAL A 240 19.12 -22.96 -30.36
CA VAL A 240 17.83 -22.71 -29.70
C VAL A 240 16.98 -23.98 -29.63
N ASP A 241 17.10 -24.89 -30.61
CA ASP A 241 16.37 -26.16 -30.62
C ASP A 241 16.86 -27.08 -29.48
N GLU A 242 18.17 -27.17 -29.26
CA GLU A 242 18.77 -27.93 -28.14
C GLU A 242 18.33 -27.36 -26.77
N LEU A 243 18.24 -26.04 -26.65
CA LEU A 243 17.69 -25.39 -25.46
C LEU A 243 16.21 -25.74 -25.27
N CYS A 244 15.40 -25.63 -26.33
CA CYS A 244 13.98 -25.96 -26.29
C CYS A 244 13.74 -27.40 -25.83
N GLU A 245 14.54 -28.36 -26.29
CA GLU A 245 14.45 -29.76 -25.85
C GLU A 245 14.70 -29.90 -24.34
N THR A 246 15.74 -29.25 -23.83
CA THR A 246 16.08 -29.25 -22.40
C THR A 246 14.99 -28.61 -21.54
N LEU A 247 14.46 -27.46 -21.97
CA LEU A 247 13.37 -26.80 -21.25
C LEU A 247 12.07 -27.62 -21.31
N THR A 248 11.80 -28.31 -22.43
CA THR A 248 10.62 -29.18 -22.56
C THR A 248 10.69 -30.34 -21.56
N GLU A 249 11.86 -30.96 -21.39
CA GLU A 249 12.07 -32.00 -20.37
C GLU A 249 11.84 -31.47 -18.96
N ALA A 250 12.33 -30.27 -18.65
CA ALA A 250 12.11 -29.63 -17.35
C ALA A 250 10.62 -29.33 -17.10
N VAL A 251 9.91 -28.82 -18.11
CA VAL A 251 8.45 -28.61 -18.04
C VAL A 251 7.70 -29.92 -17.82
N ARG A 252 8.07 -31.01 -18.51
CA ARG A 252 7.46 -32.33 -18.30
C ARG A 252 7.68 -32.82 -16.87
N LYS A 253 8.92 -32.75 -16.38
CA LYS A 253 9.26 -33.12 -15.01
C LYS A 253 8.44 -32.32 -13.99
N MET A 254 8.34 -31.00 -14.18
CA MET A 254 7.52 -30.18 -13.32
C MET A 254 6.03 -30.52 -13.39
N ALA A 255 5.50 -30.82 -14.57
CA ALA A 255 4.11 -31.24 -14.73
C ALA A 255 3.84 -32.61 -14.06
N GLU A 256 4.83 -33.49 -13.97
CA GLU A 256 4.76 -34.75 -13.22
C GLU A 256 4.78 -34.52 -11.71
N GLU A 257 5.65 -33.62 -11.22
CA GLU A 257 5.79 -33.29 -9.80
C GLU A 257 4.62 -32.42 -9.28
N TYR A 258 4.08 -31.54 -10.13
CA TYR A 258 3.03 -30.57 -9.81
C TYR A 258 1.87 -30.64 -10.83
N PRO A 259 1.12 -31.77 -10.89
CA PRO A 259 0.14 -32.03 -11.95
C PRO A 259 -1.08 -31.10 -11.96
N GLN A 260 -1.27 -30.30 -10.90
CA GLN A 260 -2.38 -29.35 -10.77
C GLN A 260 -1.95 -27.89 -11.05
N ASN A 261 -0.68 -27.64 -11.33
CA ASN A 261 -0.15 -26.31 -11.53
C ASN A 261 0.25 -26.08 -12.98
N ARG A 262 0.13 -24.83 -13.41
CA ARG A 262 0.68 -24.36 -14.68
C ARG A 262 2.18 -24.12 -14.54
N VAL A 263 2.87 -24.04 -15.67
CA VAL A 263 4.32 -23.80 -15.72
C VAL A 263 4.58 -22.46 -16.36
N ARG A 264 5.41 -21.62 -15.72
CA ARG A 264 5.86 -20.35 -16.25
C ARG A 264 7.25 -20.51 -16.87
N LEU A 265 7.41 -19.96 -18.06
CA LEU A 265 8.69 -19.77 -18.73
C LEU A 265 9.05 -18.29 -18.64
N LYS A 266 10.29 -17.96 -18.27
CA LYS A 266 10.72 -16.56 -18.13
C LYS A 266 12.16 -16.38 -18.60
N ALA A 267 12.43 -15.43 -19.50
CA ALA A 267 13.80 -15.05 -19.86
C ALA A 267 14.49 -14.32 -18.70
N ILE A 268 15.78 -14.58 -18.51
CA ILE A 268 16.57 -13.91 -17.46
C ILE A 268 16.71 -12.39 -17.69
N SER A 269 16.70 -11.98 -18.96
CA SER A 269 16.73 -10.57 -19.38
C SER A 269 15.36 -9.88 -19.39
N GLY A 270 14.28 -10.61 -19.07
CA GLY A 270 12.91 -10.11 -19.09
C GLY A 270 12.52 -9.34 -17.81
N GLY A 271 11.97 -8.14 -17.98
CA GLY A 271 11.45 -7.29 -16.88
C GLY A 271 10.12 -6.62 -17.25
N GLY A 272 9.35 -6.20 -16.24
CA GLY A 272 8.10 -5.45 -16.44
C GLY A 272 7.00 -6.22 -17.20
N GLY A 273 6.89 -7.52 -16.97
CA GLY A 273 5.90 -8.38 -17.60
C GLY A 273 6.30 -8.95 -18.97
N LYS A 274 7.38 -8.46 -19.58
CA LYS A 274 7.89 -8.90 -20.89
C LYS A 274 8.80 -10.12 -20.79
N GLY A 275 8.78 -10.97 -21.82
CA GLY A 275 9.67 -12.13 -21.92
C GLY A 275 9.28 -13.31 -21.03
N GLN A 276 7.98 -13.50 -20.78
CA GLN A 276 7.46 -14.64 -20.04
C GLN A 276 6.21 -15.24 -20.70
N ARG A 277 5.99 -16.55 -20.53
CA ARG A 277 4.81 -17.27 -21.02
C ARG A 277 4.35 -18.27 -19.97
N ILE A 278 3.04 -18.54 -19.93
CA ILE A 278 2.46 -19.57 -19.07
C ILE A 278 1.98 -20.71 -19.96
N LEU A 279 2.46 -21.91 -19.68
CA LEU A 279 2.00 -23.15 -20.26
C LEU A 279 0.88 -23.72 -19.40
N GLY A 280 -0.23 -24.07 -20.05
CA GLY A 280 -1.34 -24.79 -19.42
C GLY A 280 -0.96 -26.21 -19.01
N ILE A 281 -1.81 -26.84 -18.20
CA ILE A 281 -1.65 -28.23 -17.78
C ILE A 281 -1.70 -29.12 -19.03
N GLY A 282 -0.68 -29.97 -19.20
CA GLY A 282 -0.56 -30.88 -20.36
C GLY A 282 0.00 -30.22 -21.63
N GLU A 283 0.41 -28.94 -21.59
CA GLU A 283 0.93 -28.21 -22.75
C GLU A 283 2.46 -28.25 -22.89
N ALA A 284 3.14 -29.24 -22.30
CA ALA A 284 4.61 -29.30 -22.32
C ALA A 284 5.21 -29.23 -23.73
N GLU A 285 4.54 -29.81 -24.74
CA GLU A 285 5.00 -29.80 -26.13
C GLU A 285 4.96 -28.41 -26.80
N ARG A 286 4.29 -27.41 -26.20
CA ARG A 286 4.30 -26.02 -26.67
C ARG A 286 5.51 -25.23 -26.18
N THR A 287 6.36 -25.81 -25.34
CA THR A 287 7.58 -25.16 -24.83
C THR A 287 8.44 -24.55 -25.96
N PRO A 288 8.73 -25.25 -27.08
CA PRO A 288 9.55 -24.67 -28.15
C PRO A 288 8.91 -23.48 -28.87
N GLU A 289 7.58 -23.43 -28.98
CA GLU A 289 6.84 -22.28 -29.52
C GLU A 289 7.03 -21.08 -28.59
N MET A 290 6.72 -21.27 -27.30
CA MET A 290 6.77 -20.22 -26.27
C MET A 290 8.17 -19.66 -26.04
N VAL A 291 9.20 -20.51 -26.00
CA VAL A 291 10.59 -20.08 -25.81
C VAL A 291 11.04 -19.18 -26.96
N ARG A 292 10.68 -19.51 -28.21
CA ARG A 292 11.04 -18.68 -29.36
C ARG A 292 10.32 -17.34 -29.35
N GLU A 293 9.05 -17.31 -28.94
CA GLU A 293 8.33 -16.05 -28.73
C GLU A 293 9.01 -15.18 -27.66
N ILE A 294 9.37 -15.77 -26.52
CA ILE A 294 10.08 -15.09 -25.44
C ILE A 294 11.37 -14.48 -25.95
N LEU A 295 12.24 -15.27 -26.59
CA LEU A 295 13.55 -14.81 -27.07
C LEU A 295 13.41 -13.70 -28.13
N ASN A 296 12.40 -13.78 -29.00
CA ASN A 296 12.10 -12.72 -29.97
C ASN A 296 11.66 -11.43 -29.27
N GLU A 297 10.80 -11.54 -28.25
CA GLU A 297 10.27 -10.41 -27.49
C GLU A 297 11.37 -9.68 -26.72
N VAL A 298 12.28 -10.42 -26.08
CA VAL A 298 13.44 -9.85 -25.37
C VAL A 298 14.64 -9.55 -26.28
N LYS A 299 14.50 -9.81 -27.60
CA LYS A 299 15.51 -9.54 -28.63
C LYS A 299 16.85 -10.26 -28.40
N THR A 300 16.83 -11.46 -27.85
CA THR A 300 18.03 -12.28 -27.56
C THR A 300 18.21 -13.43 -28.56
N THR A 301 17.96 -13.18 -29.85
CA THR A 301 18.09 -14.20 -30.91
C THR A 301 19.40 -14.09 -31.70
N GLY A 302 20.25 -13.11 -31.39
CA GLY A 302 21.58 -12.93 -31.97
C GLY A 302 22.60 -13.95 -31.48
N VAL A 303 23.72 -14.05 -32.18
CA VAL A 303 24.83 -14.96 -31.83
C VAL A 303 25.55 -14.45 -30.59
N GLY A 304 25.73 -15.31 -29.59
CA GLY A 304 26.36 -14.95 -28.31
C GLY A 304 25.44 -14.21 -27.34
N ASP A 305 24.18 -13.97 -27.71
CA ASP A 305 23.20 -13.46 -26.75
C ASP A 305 22.92 -14.51 -25.67
N ASN A 306 22.76 -14.06 -24.43
CA ASN A 306 22.30 -14.91 -23.34
C ASN A 306 20.83 -15.29 -23.56
N LYS A 307 20.61 -16.57 -23.90
CA LYS A 307 19.28 -17.14 -24.22
C LYS A 307 18.66 -17.87 -23.04
N ASN A 308 19.12 -17.62 -21.81
CA ASN A 308 18.66 -18.37 -20.66
C ASN A 308 17.18 -18.08 -20.33
N VAL A 309 16.39 -19.16 -20.26
CA VAL A 309 14.97 -19.15 -19.92
C VAL A 309 14.76 -20.07 -18.72
N LEU A 310 14.19 -19.53 -17.67
CA LEU A 310 13.81 -20.21 -16.45
C LEU A 310 12.50 -20.99 -16.69
N VAL A 311 12.38 -22.14 -16.04
CA VAL A 311 11.12 -22.92 -15.96
C VAL A 311 10.72 -22.93 -14.49
N GLU A 312 9.59 -22.32 -14.15
CA GLU A 312 9.15 -22.13 -12.77
C GLU A 312 7.68 -22.48 -12.58
N LEU A 313 7.31 -22.97 -11.40
CA LEU A 313 5.92 -23.19 -11.05
C LEU A 313 5.15 -21.87 -11.19
N ASN A 314 4.04 -21.88 -11.94
CA ASN A 314 3.19 -20.70 -11.99
C ASN A 314 2.37 -20.59 -10.70
N ILE A 315 2.59 -19.51 -9.96
CA ILE A 315 1.82 -19.20 -8.76
C ILE A 315 0.57 -18.41 -9.16
N GLU A 316 -0.61 -18.97 -8.86
CA GLU A 316 -1.91 -18.43 -9.28
C GLU A 316 -2.42 -17.35 -8.32
N THR A 317 -2.30 -17.65 -7.03
CA THR A 317 -2.75 -16.81 -5.93
C THR A 317 -1.51 -16.32 -5.19
N THR A 318 -1.12 -15.09 -5.49
CA THR A 318 0.06 -14.46 -4.86
C THR A 318 -0.42 -13.72 -3.62
N ARG A 319 0.01 -14.19 -2.45
CA ARG A 319 0.12 -13.35 -1.25
C ARG A 319 1.58 -12.93 -1.12
N HIS A 320 1.82 -11.66 -0.86
CA HIS A 320 3.15 -11.14 -0.61
C HIS A 320 3.34 -11.05 0.90
N GLN A 321 4.20 -11.90 1.45
CA GLN A 321 4.59 -11.84 2.85
C GLN A 321 6.09 -11.74 2.97
N GLU A 322 6.55 -11.09 4.03
CA GLU A 322 7.97 -10.84 4.22
C GLU A 322 8.35 -10.94 5.69
N ILE A 323 9.60 -11.32 5.96
CA ILE A 323 10.13 -11.48 7.32
C ILE A 323 11.21 -10.44 7.57
N GLN A 324 11.10 -9.71 8.68
CA GLN A 324 12.19 -8.84 9.13
C GLN A 324 13.36 -9.68 9.60
N ALA A 325 14.53 -9.54 8.97
CA ALA A 325 15.77 -10.21 9.37
C ALA A 325 16.80 -9.21 9.93
N ILE A 326 17.60 -9.66 10.90
CA ILE A 326 18.67 -8.89 11.53
C ILE A 326 19.85 -9.82 11.80
N GLY A 327 21.05 -9.37 11.49
CA GLY A 327 22.28 -10.10 11.81
C GLY A 327 23.46 -9.20 12.12
N ASN A 328 24.52 -9.78 12.68
CA ASN A 328 25.78 -9.07 12.98
C ASN A 328 26.99 -9.56 12.18
N GLY A 329 26.74 -10.34 11.13
CA GLY A 329 27.73 -11.02 10.29
C GLY A 329 28.11 -12.42 10.78
N VAL A 330 27.63 -12.84 11.97
CA VAL A 330 27.86 -14.18 12.54
C VAL A 330 26.55 -14.87 12.88
N TRP A 331 25.66 -14.21 13.62
CA TRP A 331 24.31 -14.70 13.89
C TRP A 331 23.29 -13.93 13.07
N SER A 332 22.15 -14.56 12.80
CA SER A 332 20.95 -13.91 12.26
C SER A 332 19.70 -14.36 13.03
N MET A 333 18.67 -13.53 13.01
CA MET A 333 17.35 -13.83 13.56
C MET A 333 16.24 -13.05 12.86
N SER A 334 15.00 -13.46 13.10
CA SER A 334 13.79 -12.81 12.58
C SER A 334 13.04 -12.00 13.64
N MET A 335 12.25 -11.03 13.19
CA MET A 335 11.32 -10.24 14.02
C MET A 335 9.88 -10.30 13.48
N GLY A 336 9.38 -11.51 13.24
CA GLY A 336 8.03 -11.71 12.70
C GLY A 336 7.90 -11.37 11.22
N GLY A 337 6.68 -11.54 10.72
CA GLY A 337 6.33 -11.27 9.34
C GLY A 337 5.48 -10.01 9.17
N ARG A 338 5.31 -9.62 7.90
CA ARG A 338 4.37 -8.60 7.44
C ARG A 338 3.62 -9.14 6.22
N ASP A 339 2.31 -8.96 6.17
CA ASP A 339 1.50 -9.21 4.97
C ASP A 339 1.34 -7.90 4.21
N CYS A 340 1.95 -7.87 3.03
CA CYS A 340 1.99 -6.72 2.11
C CYS A 340 1.16 -7.00 0.85
N SER A 341 0.22 -7.95 0.91
CA SER A 341 -0.59 -8.37 -0.24
C SER A 341 -1.54 -7.27 -0.72
N LEU A 342 -1.88 -6.30 0.13
CA LEU A 342 -2.72 -5.15 -0.24
C LEU A 342 -1.90 -4.11 -1.00
N GLN A 343 -1.76 -4.36 -2.30
CA GLN A 343 -0.98 -3.54 -3.21
C GLN A 343 -1.69 -3.32 -4.54
N MET A 344 -1.28 -2.28 -5.26
CA MET A 344 -1.75 -1.96 -6.61
C MET A 344 -0.55 -1.68 -7.51
N HIS A 345 -0.46 -2.37 -8.66
CA HIS A 345 0.69 -2.26 -9.58
C HIS A 345 2.05 -2.36 -8.87
N GLU A 346 2.19 -3.35 -7.98
CA GLU A 346 3.41 -3.59 -7.17
C GLU A 346 3.75 -2.47 -6.17
N GLN A 347 2.80 -1.55 -5.89
CA GLN A 347 2.92 -0.55 -4.84
C GLN A 347 2.10 -0.97 -3.62
N LYS A 348 2.79 -1.28 -2.51
CA LYS A 348 2.17 -1.61 -1.22
C LYS A 348 1.37 -0.40 -0.69
N LEU A 349 0.17 -0.65 -0.16
CA LEU A 349 -0.78 0.37 0.31
C LEU A 349 -1.11 0.23 1.80
N LEU A 350 -1.35 -1.00 2.25
CA LEU A 350 -1.64 -1.34 3.63
C LEU A 350 -0.79 -2.56 4.01
N GLU A 351 -0.02 -2.44 5.08
CA GLU A 351 0.90 -3.48 5.54
C GLU A 351 0.49 -3.91 6.95
N VAL A 352 0.33 -5.22 7.16
CA VAL A 352 -0.23 -5.79 8.39
C VAL A 352 0.81 -6.68 9.05
N SER A 353 1.03 -6.54 10.35
CA SER A 353 1.93 -7.43 11.08
C SER A 353 1.42 -8.87 11.07
N VAL A 354 2.33 -9.84 10.94
CA VAL A 354 2.04 -11.27 11.11
C VAL A 354 2.95 -11.81 12.21
N THR A 355 2.39 -11.96 13.41
CA THR A 355 3.13 -12.42 14.60
C THR A 355 2.64 -13.79 15.04
N VAL A 356 3.52 -14.52 15.74
CA VAL A 356 3.17 -15.84 16.32
C VAL A 356 2.06 -15.67 17.34
N GLU A 357 2.16 -14.63 18.17
CA GLU A 357 1.26 -14.32 19.26
C GLU A 357 -0.13 -13.89 18.75
N SER A 358 -0.19 -13.06 17.71
CA SER A 358 -1.46 -12.70 17.07
C SER A 358 -2.16 -13.92 16.46
N LEU A 359 -1.44 -14.77 15.71
CA LEU A 359 -2.03 -15.97 15.12
C LEU A 359 -2.51 -16.96 16.19
N GLN A 360 -1.77 -17.13 17.28
CA GLN A 360 -2.20 -17.95 18.41
C GLN A 360 -3.49 -17.42 19.05
N ALA A 361 -3.56 -16.11 19.33
CA ALA A 361 -4.76 -15.48 19.88
C ALA A 361 -5.97 -15.63 18.93
N ALA A 362 -5.78 -15.44 17.62
CA ALA A 362 -6.82 -15.60 16.62
C ALA A 362 -7.30 -17.07 16.52
N ILE A 363 -6.41 -18.05 16.62
CA ILE A 363 -6.78 -19.48 16.67
C ILE A 363 -7.65 -19.76 17.90
N GLU A 364 -7.25 -19.29 19.07
CA GLU A 364 -8.01 -19.47 20.32
C GLU A 364 -9.41 -18.83 20.22
N GLN A 365 -9.50 -17.64 19.63
CA GLN A 365 -10.77 -16.95 19.39
C GLN A 365 -11.67 -17.73 18.43
N ALA A 366 -11.13 -18.19 17.29
CA ALA A 366 -11.88 -18.96 16.30
C ALA A 366 -12.37 -20.30 16.88
N GLU A 367 -11.54 -20.98 17.68
CA GLU A 367 -11.94 -22.20 18.41
C GLU A 367 -13.08 -21.93 19.40
N ALA A 368 -12.99 -20.85 20.17
CA ALA A 368 -14.02 -20.45 21.13
C ALA A 368 -15.34 -20.08 20.45
N ALA A 369 -15.28 -19.49 19.26
CA ALA A 369 -16.44 -19.15 18.43
C ALA A 369 -17.00 -20.35 17.63
N GLY A 370 -16.37 -21.53 17.70
CA GLY A 370 -16.80 -22.72 16.94
C GLY A 370 -16.50 -22.67 15.44
N GLN A 371 -15.60 -21.79 15.01
CA GLN A 371 -15.20 -21.57 13.62
C GLN A 371 -14.05 -22.52 13.23
N ALA A 372 -14.36 -23.82 13.09
CA ALA A 372 -13.35 -24.85 12.91
C ALA A 372 -12.52 -24.72 11.61
N GLU A 373 -13.12 -24.23 10.52
CA GLU A 373 -12.44 -24.00 9.24
C GLU A 373 -11.40 -22.87 9.36
N GLU A 374 -11.81 -21.72 9.90
CA GLU A 374 -10.94 -20.58 10.19
C GLU A 374 -9.77 -20.98 11.10
N ALA A 375 -10.05 -21.69 12.20
CA ALA A 375 -9.00 -22.16 13.11
C ALA A 375 -7.99 -23.11 12.44
N ALA A 376 -8.44 -23.99 11.54
CA ALA A 376 -7.54 -24.89 10.79
C ALA A 376 -6.61 -24.10 9.85
N VAL A 377 -7.20 -23.11 9.17
CA VAL A 377 -6.54 -22.21 8.25
C VAL A 377 -5.50 -21.36 9.00
N LEU A 378 -5.85 -20.73 10.12
CA LEU A 378 -4.92 -19.95 10.95
C LEU A 378 -3.77 -20.79 11.53
N ARG A 379 -4.02 -22.05 11.93
CA ARG A 379 -2.93 -22.97 12.35
C ARG A 379 -1.93 -23.23 11.23
N GLN A 380 -2.41 -23.32 9.98
CA GLN A 380 -1.52 -23.46 8.83
C GLN A 380 -0.72 -22.17 8.59
N ASP A 381 -1.31 -20.98 8.72
CA ASP A 381 -0.56 -19.72 8.62
C ASP A 381 0.51 -19.61 9.72
N LEU A 382 0.20 -20.03 10.96
CA LEU A 382 1.16 -20.04 12.05
C LEU A 382 2.36 -20.94 11.73
N LYS A 383 2.11 -22.12 11.16
CA LYS A 383 3.16 -23.02 10.72
C LYS A 383 4.00 -22.40 9.60
N THR A 384 3.35 -21.84 8.57
CA THR A 384 4.03 -21.17 7.45
C THR A 384 4.89 -20.01 7.94
N LEU A 385 4.38 -19.18 8.85
CA LEU A 385 5.14 -18.08 9.47
C LEU A 385 6.40 -18.62 10.17
N GLN A 386 6.28 -19.65 11.00
CA GLN A 386 7.42 -20.23 11.73
C GLN A 386 8.49 -20.79 10.79
N GLU A 387 8.08 -21.42 9.69
CA GLU A 387 9.00 -21.93 8.66
C GLU A 387 9.70 -20.76 7.94
N MET A 388 8.95 -19.72 7.54
CA MET A 388 9.52 -18.52 6.93
C MET A 388 10.49 -17.78 7.87
N GLU A 389 10.17 -17.68 9.16
CA GLU A 389 11.03 -17.07 10.17
C GLU A 389 12.36 -17.82 10.33
N ASP A 390 12.32 -19.16 10.38
CA ASP A 390 13.51 -20.01 10.43
C ASP A 390 14.35 -19.89 9.15
N GLU A 391 13.71 -19.93 7.99
CA GLU A 391 14.37 -19.78 6.69
C GLU A 391 15.05 -18.42 6.54
N ALA A 392 14.39 -17.33 6.94
CA ALA A 392 14.96 -16.00 6.91
C ALA A 392 16.20 -15.88 7.82
N ALA A 393 16.16 -16.48 9.01
CA ALA A 393 17.31 -16.52 9.91
C ALA A 393 18.47 -17.33 9.30
N ARG A 394 18.21 -18.55 8.80
CA ARG A 394 19.25 -19.38 8.16
C ARG A 394 19.85 -18.72 6.92
N PHE A 395 19.01 -18.09 6.09
CA PHE A 395 19.48 -17.37 4.91
C PHE A 395 20.35 -16.18 5.29
N GLY A 396 19.93 -15.39 6.30
CA GLY A 396 20.72 -14.29 6.84
C GLY A 396 22.09 -14.74 7.36
N GLU A 397 22.19 -15.88 8.05
CA GLU A 397 23.49 -16.45 8.45
C GLU A 397 24.33 -16.87 7.24
N ALA A 398 23.72 -17.48 6.23
CA ALA A 398 24.41 -17.94 5.02
C ALA A 398 25.04 -16.80 4.21
N VAL A 399 24.34 -15.67 4.06
CA VAL A 399 24.87 -14.45 3.38
C VAL A 399 25.71 -13.57 4.31
N GLY A 400 25.84 -13.97 5.59
CA GLY A 400 26.55 -13.20 6.61
C GLY A 400 25.98 -11.81 6.83
N LEU A 401 24.64 -11.71 6.92
CA LEU A 401 23.91 -10.47 7.19
C LEU A 401 24.48 -9.75 8.43
N ASP A 402 24.89 -8.50 8.25
CA ASP A 402 25.52 -7.67 9.28
C ASP A 402 24.77 -6.36 9.58
N SER A 403 23.50 -6.29 9.17
CA SER A 403 22.59 -5.21 9.47
C SER A 403 21.14 -5.73 9.50
N VAL A 404 20.18 -4.84 9.23
CA VAL A 404 18.78 -5.20 9.01
C VAL A 404 18.52 -5.44 7.52
N SER A 405 17.61 -6.35 7.21
CA SER A 405 17.17 -6.66 5.85
C SER A 405 15.79 -7.31 5.89
N THR A 406 15.13 -7.41 4.74
CA THR A 406 13.82 -8.08 4.65
C THR A 406 13.91 -9.27 3.71
N PHE A 407 13.40 -10.40 4.16
CA PHE A 407 13.30 -11.64 3.41
C PHE A 407 11.88 -11.77 2.83
N GLU A 408 11.71 -11.62 1.52
CA GLU A 408 10.40 -11.62 0.86
C GLU A 408 10.02 -13.00 0.33
N CYS A 409 8.75 -13.36 0.49
CA CYS A 409 8.16 -14.62 0.07
C CYS A 409 6.85 -14.41 -0.69
N ILE A 410 6.63 -15.26 -1.68
CA ILE A 410 5.27 -15.53 -2.19
C ILE A 410 4.68 -16.66 -1.36
N VAL A 411 3.50 -16.42 -0.80
CA VAL A 411 2.70 -17.45 -0.13
C VAL A 411 1.53 -17.83 -1.03
N ASP A 412 1.38 -19.11 -1.29
CA ASP A 412 0.28 -19.71 -2.05
C ASP A 412 -0.29 -20.89 -1.26
N ARG A 413 -1.50 -20.72 -0.73
CA ARG A 413 -2.19 -21.68 0.14
C ARG A 413 -1.36 -22.08 1.36
N ASP A 414 -0.80 -23.28 1.35
CA ASP A 414 -0.02 -23.91 2.43
C ASP A 414 1.49 -23.90 2.14
N LYS A 415 1.93 -23.21 1.08
CA LYS A 415 3.34 -23.15 0.66
C LYS A 415 3.83 -21.71 0.62
N HIS A 416 5.11 -21.52 0.92
CA HIS A 416 5.85 -20.28 0.72
C HIS A 416 7.07 -20.52 -0.16
N PHE A 417 7.47 -19.47 -0.88
CA PHE A 417 8.60 -19.48 -1.77
C PHE A 417 9.35 -18.15 -1.67
N PHE A 418 10.63 -18.21 -1.32
CA PHE A 418 11.55 -17.08 -1.32
C PHE A 418 11.57 -16.39 -2.70
N MET A 419 11.45 -15.07 -2.69
CA MET A 419 11.56 -14.21 -3.86
C MET A 419 12.93 -13.54 -3.93
N GLU A 420 13.24 -12.77 -2.89
CA GLU A 420 14.42 -11.93 -2.80
C GLU A 420 14.64 -11.49 -1.35
N MET A 421 15.82 -10.92 -1.10
CA MET A 421 16.13 -10.28 0.16
C MET A 421 16.51 -8.83 -0.12
N ASN A 422 15.73 -7.89 0.42
CA ASN A 422 16.07 -6.47 0.34
C ASN A 422 17.12 -6.15 1.41
N THR A 423 18.32 -5.77 0.97
CA THR A 423 19.49 -5.52 1.82
C THR A 423 19.50 -4.10 2.39
N ARG A 424 18.36 -3.69 2.94
CA ARG A 424 18.12 -2.39 3.57
C ARG A 424 16.93 -2.48 4.52
N ILE A 425 16.74 -1.42 5.30
CA ILE A 425 15.47 -1.19 5.98
C ILE A 425 14.36 -0.96 4.94
N GLN A 426 13.14 -1.35 5.25
CA GLN A 426 11.97 -1.13 4.41
C GLN A 426 11.09 -0.02 4.98
N VAL A 427 10.09 0.45 4.22
CA VAL A 427 9.22 1.56 4.62
C VAL A 427 8.37 1.13 5.82
N GLU A 428 7.77 -0.04 5.70
CA GLU A 428 6.87 -0.74 6.63
C GLU A 428 7.56 -1.37 7.85
N HIS A 429 8.83 -1.04 8.09
CA HIS A 429 9.61 -1.60 9.20
C HIS A 429 9.00 -1.24 10.58
N ARG A 430 8.26 -0.12 10.66
CA ARG A 430 7.57 0.33 11.87
C ARG A 430 6.53 -0.67 12.37
N VAL A 431 5.85 -1.37 11.46
CA VAL A 431 4.92 -2.48 11.80
C VAL A 431 5.65 -3.51 12.67
N THR A 432 6.89 -3.86 12.30
CA THR A 432 7.71 -4.79 13.08
C THR A 432 8.18 -4.19 14.41
N GLU A 433 8.67 -2.95 14.41
CA GLU A 433 9.12 -2.27 15.63
C GLU A 433 8.02 -2.18 16.68
N LEU A 434 6.78 -1.90 16.26
CA LEU A 434 5.63 -1.77 17.14
C LEU A 434 5.22 -3.12 17.75
N CYS A 435 5.44 -4.23 17.05
CA CYS A 435 5.15 -5.56 17.59
C CYS A 435 6.27 -6.10 18.49
N TYR A 436 7.54 -5.82 18.16
CA TYR A 436 8.67 -6.44 18.85
C TYR A 436 9.80 -5.47 19.21
N ALA A 437 10.43 -5.75 20.36
CA ALA A 437 11.71 -5.19 20.76
C ALA A 437 12.79 -6.28 20.84
N LEU A 438 14.05 -5.86 20.93
CA LEU A 438 15.21 -6.73 21.09
C LEU A 438 15.91 -6.45 22.42
N GLU A 439 16.06 -7.48 23.25
CA GLU A 439 16.84 -7.41 24.49
C GLU A 439 18.21 -8.03 24.29
N PHE A 440 19.24 -7.21 24.50
CA PHE A 440 20.64 -7.65 24.56
C PHE A 440 21.04 -7.84 26.01
N SER A 441 21.47 -9.05 26.37
CA SER A 441 21.96 -9.37 27.71
C SER A 441 23.43 -9.74 27.68
N ASN A 442 24.17 -9.36 28.71
CA ASN A 442 25.55 -9.78 28.91
C ASN A 442 25.59 -11.32 29.07
N PRO A 443 26.34 -12.06 28.23
CA PRO A 443 26.46 -13.51 28.35
C PRO A 443 26.99 -14.00 29.70
N ASP A 444 27.80 -13.18 30.38
CA ASP A 444 28.40 -13.51 31.68
C ASP A 444 27.55 -13.05 32.87
N ALA A 445 26.61 -12.11 32.66
CA ALA A 445 25.78 -11.49 33.69
C ALA A 445 24.41 -11.06 33.11
N PRO A 446 23.46 -11.98 32.88
CA PRO A 446 22.25 -11.71 32.09
C PRO A 446 21.35 -10.58 32.62
N GLU A 447 21.47 -10.22 33.90
CA GLU A 447 20.81 -9.07 34.52
C GLU A 447 21.32 -7.71 34.00
N GLU A 448 22.50 -7.68 33.39
CA GLU A 448 23.03 -6.54 32.66
C GLU A 448 22.48 -6.58 31.22
N SER A 449 21.37 -5.90 30.99
CA SER A 449 20.74 -5.85 29.67
C SER A 449 20.34 -4.44 29.23
N PHE A 450 20.09 -4.30 27.94
CA PHE A 450 19.40 -3.14 27.37
C PHE A 450 18.45 -3.58 26.26
N VAL A 451 17.43 -2.76 26.01
CA VAL A 451 16.38 -3.03 25.03
C VAL A 451 16.46 -2.01 23.90
N VAL A 452 16.38 -2.51 22.68
CA VAL A 452 16.33 -1.76 21.43
C VAL A 452 14.94 -1.93 20.83
N GLU A 453 14.26 -0.82 20.57
CA GLU A 453 12.90 -0.79 20.01
C GLU A 453 12.85 -0.24 18.58
N SER A 454 13.94 0.38 18.11
CA SER A 454 14.06 0.90 16.75
C SER A 454 15.08 0.10 15.94
N LEU A 455 14.72 -0.25 14.71
CA LEU A 455 15.59 -0.85 13.72
C LEU A 455 16.65 0.15 13.24
N VAL A 456 16.36 1.45 13.17
CA VAL A 456 17.40 2.47 12.91
C VAL A 456 18.43 2.50 14.05
N GLU A 457 17.99 2.44 15.31
CA GLU A 457 18.90 2.30 16.47
C GLU A 457 19.73 1.01 16.35
N MET A 458 19.08 -0.10 15.97
CA MET A 458 19.75 -1.38 15.77
C MET A 458 20.80 -1.33 14.66
N MET A 459 20.51 -0.70 13.53
CA MET A 459 21.46 -0.51 12.43
C MET A 459 22.69 0.28 12.88
N VAL A 460 22.51 1.34 13.68
CA VAL A 460 23.63 2.13 14.23
C VAL A 460 24.49 1.29 15.17
N LEU A 461 23.85 0.52 16.06
CA LEU A 461 24.54 -0.36 16.99
C LEU A 461 25.34 -1.45 16.26
N LEU A 462 24.80 -2.03 15.19
CA LEU A 462 25.50 -3.01 14.36
C LEU A 462 26.69 -2.40 13.63
N ALA A 463 26.51 -1.22 13.01
CA ALA A 463 27.58 -0.52 12.31
C ALA A 463 28.74 -0.13 13.25
N ALA A 464 28.44 0.29 14.48
CA ALA A 464 29.44 0.69 15.46
C ALA A 464 30.06 -0.51 16.22
N HIS A 465 29.25 -1.50 16.58
CA HIS A 465 29.59 -2.52 17.59
C HIS A 465 29.20 -3.96 17.22
N GLY A 466 28.79 -4.25 15.98
CA GLY A 466 28.20 -5.54 15.56
C GLY A 466 28.94 -6.78 16.06
N LYS A 467 30.28 -6.80 15.93
CA LYS A 467 31.12 -7.93 16.37
C LYS A 467 31.08 -8.21 17.89
N LYS A 468 30.67 -7.23 18.70
CA LYS A 468 30.59 -7.34 20.17
C LYS A 468 29.18 -7.62 20.67
N LEU A 469 28.16 -7.43 19.83
CA LEU A 469 26.77 -7.62 20.22
C LEU A 469 26.42 -9.11 20.28
N PRO A 470 25.94 -9.62 21.44
CA PRO A 470 25.41 -10.98 21.52
C PRO A 470 24.10 -11.09 20.73
N LYS A 471 23.69 -12.32 20.39
CA LYS A 471 22.37 -12.56 19.78
C LYS A 471 21.29 -12.14 20.77
N PRO A 472 20.40 -11.18 20.43
CA PRO A 472 19.40 -10.71 21.38
C PRO A 472 18.24 -11.69 21.50
N ARG A 473 17.39 -11.44 22.50
CA ARG A 473 16.09 -12.10 22.66
C ARG A 473 14.99 -11.17 22.14
N ARG A 474 14.09 -11.70 21.31
CA ARG A 474 12.88 -10.99 20.89
C ARG A 474 11.91 -10.84 22.08
N ILE A 475 11.35 -9.65 22.25
CA ILE A 475 10.34 -9.31 23.26
C ILE A 475 9.10 -8.79 22.56
N LEU A 476 7.93 -9.33 22.90
CA LEU A 476 6.64 -8.81 22.45
C LEU A 476 6.35 -7.45 23.09
N ARG A 477 5.95 -6.48 22.26
CA ARG A 477 5.39 -5.18 22.66
C ARG A 477 3.88 -5.17 22.48
N HIS A 478 3.43 -5.51 21.28
CA HIS A 478 2.02 -5.59 20.87
C HIS A 478 1.82 -6.78 19.94
N ASN A 479 0.64 -7.41 19.99
CA ASN A 479 0.33 -8.55 19.13
C ASN A 479 0.22 -8.13 17.67
N ASP A 480 -0.44 -7.01 17.42
CA ASP A 480 -0.76 -6.53 16.08
C ASP A 480 -0.39 -5.06 15.88
N SER A 481 0.01 -4.75 14.65
CA SER A 481 0.14 -3.40 14.14
C SER A 481 -0.21 -3.36 12.65
N VAL A 482 -0.65 -2.18 12.20
CA VAL A 482 -1.04 -1.92 10.81
C VAL A 482 -0.44 -0.58 10.40
N GLU A 483 0.09 -0.53 9.18
CA GLU A 483 0.55 0.67 8.51
C GLU A 483 -0.33 0.95 7.29
N ALA A 484 -0.78 2.20 7.14
CA ALA A 484 -1.44 2.70 5.94
C ALA A 484 -0.56 3.76 5.28
N ARG A 485 -0.23 3.55 3.99
CA ARG A 485 0.55 4.51 3.21
C ARG A 485 -0.33 5.60 2.65
N LEU A 486 -0.26 6.77 3.28
CA LEU A 486 -0.95 7.96 2.79
C LEU A 486 -0.21 8.52 1.58
N ASN A 487 -0.83 8.43 0.41
CA ASN A 487 -0.27 8.77 -0.88
C ASN A 487 -1.03 9.92 -1.55
N ALA A 488 -0.30 10.71 -2.35
CA ALA A 488 -0.83 11.69 -3.28
C ALA A 488 -1.45 11.00 -4.53
N THR A 489 -2.62 10.41 -4.36
CA THR A 489 -3.36 9.70 -5.41
C THR A 489 -4.82 10.09 -5.43
N ASN A 490 -5.48 9.95 -6.57
CA ASN A 490 -6.92 10.20 -6.70
C ASN A 490 -7.78 9.03 -6.18
N GLN A 491 -9.11 9.14 -6.32
CA GLN A 491 -10.07 8.15 -5.83
C GLN A 491 -9.99 6.79 -6.58
N ALA A 492 -9.31 6.72 -7.71
CA ALA A 492 -8.99 5.47 -8.43
C ALA A 492 -7.54 5.01 -8.19
N LEU A 493 -6.87 5.58 -7.17
CA LEU A 493 -5.48 5.32 -6.79
C LEU A 493 -4.42 5.64 -7.86
N GLN A 494 -4.75 6.49 -8.84
CA GLN A 494 -3.76 6.98 -9.78
C GLN A 494 -2.96 8.14 -9.16
N PRO A 495 -1.64 8.25 -9.41
CA PRO A 495 -0.81 9.35 -8.92
C PRO A 495 -1.38 10.74 -9.25
N SER A 496 -1.37 11.65 -8.28
CA SER A 496 -1.90 13.01 -8.42
C SER A 496 -0.91 14.04 -7.88
N ALA A 497 0.01 14.47 -8.74
CA ALA A 497 0.95 15.56 -8.46
C ALA A 497 0.35 16.95 -8.76
N GLY A 498 0.96 17.97 -8.17
CA GLY A 498 0.61 19.40 -8.31
C GLY A 498 -0.26 19.95 -7.18
N GLY A 499 -0.84 19.09 -6.34
CA GLY A 499 -1.62 19.51 -5.19
C GLY A 499 -0.77 20.20 -4.11
N VAL A 500 -1.38 21.10 -3.35
CA VAL A 500 -0.73 21.79 -2.22
C VAL A 500 -1.51 21.53 -0.95
N ILE A 501 -0.87 20.90 0.04
CA ILE A 501 -1.42 20.78 1.40
C ILE A 501 -1.28 22.15 2.07
N GLU A 502 -2.40 22.74 2.49
CA GLU A 502 -2.45 24.02 3.20
C GLU A 502 -2.90 23.86 4.66
N TYR A 503 -3.41 22.69 5.01
CA TYR A 503 -3.83 22.34 6.36
C TYR A 503 -3.79 20.82 6.53
N TRP A 504 -3.30 20.38 7.69
CA TRP A 504 -3.44 19.02 8.21
C TRP A 504 -3.85 19.13 9.68
N SER A 505 -4.84 18.36 10.11
CA SER A 505 -5.18 18.23 11.53
C SER A 505 -3.97 17.80 12.38
N ASP A 506 -3.92 18.34 13.60
CA ASP A 506 -2.98 17.88 14.61
C ASP A 506 -3.15 16.38 14.88
N ALA A 507 -2.05 15.72 15.23
CA ALA A 507 -2.12 14.31 15.64
C ALA A 507 -2.94 14.13 16.92
N VAL A 508 -3.82 13.13 16.95
CA VAL A 508 -4.61 12.78 18.14
C VAL A 508 -3.82 11.86 19.09
N GLU A 509 -4.33 11.65 20.31
CA GLU A 509 -3.69 10.74 21.27
C GLU A 509 -3.57 9.32 20.70
N GLY A 510 -2.37 8.75 20.77
CA GLY A 510 -2.08 7.41 20.24
C GLY A 510 -1.84 7.35 18.72
N GLU A 511 -2.10 8.43 17.97
CA GLU A 511 -1.80 8.49 16.55
C GLU A 511 -0.28 8.45 16.32
N ILE A 512 0.17 7.47 15.54
CA ILE A 512 1.52 7.40 15.03
C ILE A 512 1.46 7.86 13.57
N ARG A 513 2.20 8.93 13.28
CA ARG A 513 2.29 9.52 11.95
C ARG A 513 3.76 9.71 11.62
N ASP A 514 4.24 8.94 10.67
CA ASP A 514 5.60 9.04 10.17
C ASP A 514 5.59 9.85 8.87
N ASP A 515 5.87 11.14 9.00
CA ASP A 515 5.97 12.08 7.89
C ASP A 515 7.37 12.75 7.87
N GLN A 516 7.69 13.51 6.82
CA GLN A 516 8.97 14.24 6.72
C GLN A 516 8.94 15.57 7.52
N GLY A 517 8.31 15.61 8.68
CA GLY A 517 7.99 16.84 9.41
C GLY A 517 6.89 17.70 8.74
N ILE A 518 6.10 17.14 7.82
CA ILE A 518 5.10 17.87 7.01
C ILE A 518 3.99 18.42 7.89
N SER A 519 3.55 17.66 8.89
CA SER A 519 2.48 18.09 9.79
C SER A 519 2.91 19.18 10.78
N LEU A 520 4.22 19.44 10.92
CA LEU A 520 4.73 20.41 11.88
C LEU A 520 4.39 21.85 11.47
N HIS A 521 3.94 22.60 12.47
CA HIS A 521 3.70 24.03 12.33
C HIS A 521 5.01 24.81 12.46
N ASN A 522 5.01 26.03 11.92
CA ASN A 522 6.08 26.97 12.18
C ASN A 522 6.15 27.25 13.71
N PRO A 523 7.29 27.03 14.38
CA PRO A 523 7.38 27.18 15.84
C PRO A 523 7.23 28.62 16.33
N ASP A 524 7.48 29.62 15.47
CA ASP A 524 7.38 31.04 15.82
C ASP A 524 5.96 31.59 15.63
N THR A 525 5.23 31.11 14.62
CA THR A 525 3.91 31.65 14.24
C THR A 525 2.74 30.69 14.47
N ASP A 526 3.02 29.42 14.76
CA ASP A 526 2.05 28.32 14.84
C ASP A 526 1.17 28.18 13.59
N VAL A 527 1.76 28.44 12.42
CA VAL A 527 1.09 28.34 11.11
C VAL A 527 1.59 27.10 10.39
N PHE A 528 0.67 26.31 9.82
CA PHE A 528 0.99 25.17 8.97
C PHE A 528 1.83 25.61 7.76
N MET A 529 2.93 24.90 7.51
CA MET A 529 3.80 25.18 6.38
C MET A 529 3.28 24.47 5.14
N LYS A 530 2.93 25.24 4.11
CA LYS A 530 2.40 24.67 2.86
C LYS A 530 3.37 23.66 2.27
N TYR A 531 2.85 22.50 1.88
CA TYR A 531 3.62 21.42 1.28
C TYR A 531 3.12 21.14 -0.13
N THR A 532 4.02 21.21 -1.11
CA THR A 532 3.70 20.98 -2.52
C THR A 532 3.98 19.53 -2.88
N LEU A 533 2.95 18.83 -3.37
CA LEU A 533 3.05 17.48 -3.93
C LEU A 533 3.65 17.55 -5.33
N ALA A 534 4.91 17.95 -5.41
CA ALA A 534 5.54 18.43 -6.64
C ALA A 534 5.85 17.33 -7.67
N GLY A 535 5.59 16.06 -7.35
CA GLY A 535 5.83 14.95 -8.27
C GLY A 535 7.31 14.68 -8.57
N ALA A 536 8.26 15.24 -7.82
CA ALA A 536 9.69 14.97 -8.03
C ALA A 536 10.15 13.59 -7.50
N TYR A 537 9.37 12.98 -6.61
CA TYR A 537 9.62 11.70 -5.96
C TYR A 537 8.32 10.94 -5.77
N ASP A 538 8.36 9.76 -5.16
CA ASP A 538 7.20 8.92 -4.83
C ASP A 538 5.99 9.64 -4.18
N SER A 539 4.84 8.96 -4.18
CA SER A 539 3.55 9.52 -3.72
C SER A 539 3.41 9.61 -2.23
N ASN A 540 4.34 9.01 -1.50
CA ASN A 540 4.24 8.90 -0.06
C ASN A 540 4.28 10.28 0.59
N ILE A 541 3.19 10.60 1.27
CA ILE A 541 3.05 11.80 2.10
C ILE A 541 3.46 11.44 3.54
N ALA A 542 2.88 10.36 4.06
CA ALA A 542 3.17 9.85 5.39
C ALA A 542 2.79 8.37 5.51
N LEU A 543 3.24 7.76 6.60
CA LEU A 543 2.78 6.46 7.09
C LEU A 543 1.90 6.71 8.31
N LEU A 544 0.69 6.17 8.31
CA LEU A 544 -0.19 6.17 9.48
C LEU A 544 -0.11 4.79 10.11
N LEU A 545 0.17 4.72 11.42
CA LEU A 545 0.35 3.44 12.11
C LEU A 545 -0.54 3.33 13.34
N THR A 546 -1.00 2.11 13.60
CA THR A 546 -1.72 1.76 14.81
C THR A 546 -1.24 0.43 15.37
N VAL A 547 -1.53 0.21 16.66
CA VAL A 547 -1.23 -1.02 17.40
C VAL A 547 -2.45 -1.49 18.17
N GLY A 548 -2.50 -2.79 18.47
CA GLY A 548 -3.57 -3.38 19.26
C GLY A 548 -3.19 -4.74 19.85
N ASP A 549 -3.97 -5.16 20.84
CA ASP A 549 -3.83 -6.50 21.44
C ASP A 549 -4.51 -7.57 20.57
N THR A 550 -5.45 -7.14 19.72
CA THR A 550 -6.03 -7.93 18.63
C THR A 550 -5.89 -7.20 17.30
N ARG A 551 -6.01 -7.95 16.20
CA ARG A 551 -6.02 -7.36 14.86
C ARG A 551 -7.23 -6.46 14.64
N LEU A 552 -8.40 -6.80 15.20
CA LEU A 552 -9.60 -5.96 15.12
C LEU A 552 -9.37 -4.60 15.79
N ASP A 553 -8.85 -4.59 17.04
CA ASP A 553 -8.53 -3.37 17.78
C ASP A 553 -7.61 -2.43 16.97
N THR A 554 -6.64 -3.01 16.26
CA THR A 554 -5.67 -2.27 15.45
C THR A 554 -6.35 -1.58 14.26
N TYR A 555 -7.24 -2.28 13.57
CA TYR A 555 -8.01 -1.75 12.45
C TYR A 555 -9.05 -0.71 12.90
N GLU A 556 -9.74 -0.93 14.03
CA GLU A 556 -10.68 0.05 14.59
C GLU A 556 -9.96 1.34 14.98
N ARG A 557 -8.79 1.25 15.59
CA ARG A 557 -7.93 2.41 15.84
C ARG A 557 -7.48 3.09 14.56
N MET A 558 -7.13 2.33 13.52
CA MET A 558 -6.76 2.88 12.21
C MET A 558 -7.94 3.65 11.59
N ALA A 559 -9.14 3.07 11.65
CA ALA A 559 -10.35 3.74 11.21
C ALA A 559 -10.56 5.05 11.97
N GLU A 560 -10.43 5.05 13.30
CA GLU A 560 -10.58 6.26 14.12
C GLU A 560 -9.52 7.33 13.80
N VAL A 561 -8.25 6.95 13.65
CA VAL A 561 -7.16 7.88 13.25
C VAL A 561 -7.46 8.50 11.89
N ILE A 562 -7.87 7.71 10.91
CA ILE A 562 -8.21 8.20 9.57
C ILE A 562 -9.44 9.10 9.62
N ARG A 563 -10.48 8.74 10.38
CA ARG A 563 -11.68 9.56 10.61
C ARG A 563 -11.34 10.92 11.21
N GLN A 564 -10.43 10.94 12.19
CA GLN A 564 -9.96 12.17 12.82
C GLN A 564 -8.98 12.97 11.96
N THR A 565 -8.39 12.36 10.94
CA THR A 565 -7.48 13.04 10.03
C THR A 565 -8.25 13.97 9.08
N THR A 566 -7.78 15.20 8.92
CA THR A 566 -8.33 16.13 7.92
C THR A 566 -7.21 16.87 7.22
N MET A 567 -7.14 16.70 5.90
CA MET A 567 -6.22 17.42 5.04
C MET A 567 -7.00 18.31 4.09
N ARG A 568 -6.54 19.56 3.91
CA ARG A 568 -7.15 20.50 2.98
C ARG A 568 -6.09 21.24 2.19
N GLY A 569 -6.42 21.57 0.96
CA GLY A 569 -5.44 22.08 0.03
C GLY A 569 -6.02 22.46 -1.32
N LYS A 570 -5.18 23.02 -2.17
CA LYS A 570 -5.51 23.30 -3.57
C LYS A 570 -5.16 22.08 -4.41
N ASP A 571 -6.10 21.67 -5.26
CA ASP A 571 -5.93 20.51 -6.16
C ASP A 571 -5.40 19.26 -5.44
N LEU A 572 -5.78 19.11 -4.16
CA LEU A 572 -5.30 18.06 -3.29
C LEU A 572 -6.14 16.80 -3.51
N ALA A 573 -5.45 15.70 -3.86
CA ALA A 573 -6.03 14.38 -3.91
C ALA A 573 -5.12 13.42 -3.14
N THR A 574 -5.73 12.66 -2.23
CA THR A 574 -5.06 11.66 -1.40
C THR A 574 -5.88 10.37 -1.37
N ASN A 575 -5.26 9.24 -1.03
CA ASN A 575 -5.97 7.98 -0.75
C ASN A 575 -6.52 7.86 0.68
N LEU A 576 -6.66 8.96 1.43
CA LEU A 576 -7.16 8.93 2.82
C LEU A 576 -8.55 8.30 2.90
N GLU A 577 -9.48 8.70 2.03
CA GLU A 577 -10.84 8.16 1.99
C GLU A 577 -10.87 6.69 1.55
N PHE A 578 -9.97 6.32 0.63
CA PHE A 578 -9.80 4.93 0.21
C PHE A 578 -9.38 4.06 1.40
N HIS A 579 -8.40 4.48 2.19
CA HIS A 579 -7.98 3.74 3.37
C HIS A 579 -9.08 3.61 4.41
N TYR A 580 -9.87 4.67 4.64
CA TYR A 580 -11.03 4.58 5.54
C TYR A 580 -12.05 3.54 5.06
N GLY A 581 -12.37 3.55 3.76
CA GLY A 581 -13.26 2.57 3.16
C GLY A 581 -12.73 1.14 3.25
N LEU A 582 -11.44 0.94 2.95
CA LEU A 582 -10.79 -0.36 2.93
C LEU A 582 -10.69 -0.97 4.34
N VAL A 583 -10.22 -0.19 5.32
CA VAL A 583 -10.10 -0.63 6.72
C VAL A 583 -11.47 -1.04 7.27
N ASN A 584 -12.50 -0.21 7.04
CA ASN A 584 -13.87 -0.54 7.46
C ASN A 584 -14.47 -1.73 6.68
N TRP A 585 -14.06 -1.97 5.44
CA TRP A 585 -14.44 -3.18 4.71
C TRP A 585 -13.91 -4.44 5.38
N PHE A 586 -12.65 -4.44 5.83
CA PHE A 586 -12.10 -5.57 6.57
C PHE A 586 -12.75 -5.75 7.95
N ILE A 587 -13.03 -4.65 8.67
CA ILE A 587 -13.74 -4.67 9.96
C ILE A 587 -15.12 -5.33 9.80
N GLY A 588 -15.89 -4.89 8.79
CA GLY A 588 -17.24 -5.41 8.53
C GLY A 588 -17.30 -6.80 7.88
N GLN A 589 -16.15 -7.42 7.58
CA GLN A 589 -16.06 -8.75 6.98
C GLN A 589 -15.37 -9.73 7.93
N ASN A 590 -14.05 -9.87 7.79
CA ASN A 590 -13.21 -10.63 8.70
C ASN A 590 -11.79 -10.08 8.62
N ILE A 591 -11.26 -9.66 9.76
CA ILE A 591 -9.95 -9.02 9.86
C ILE A 591 -8.77 -9.97 9.60
N ASN A 592 -9.02 -11.28 9.67
CA ASN A 592 -8.05 -12.33 9.37
C ASN A 592 -8.05 -12.74 7.88
N ALA A 593 -8.80 -12.03 7.03
CA ALA A 593 -8.85 -12.30 5.61
C ALA A 593 -7.45 -12.37 4.96
N ARG A 594 -7.33 -13.18 3.91
CA ARG A 594 -6.10 -13.44 3.17
C ARG A 594 -6.18 -12.81 1.78
N PRO A 595 -6.03 -11.48 1.67
CA PRO A 595 -6.05 -10.82 0.37
C PRO A 595 -4.90 -11.32 -0.50
N THR A 596 -5.14 -11.36 -1.80
CA THR A 596 -4.07 -11.55 -2.79
C THR A 596 -3.69 -10.20 -3.39
N THR A 597 -2.56 -10.16 -4.07
CA THR A 597 -2.07 -8.95 -4.79
C THR A 597 -3.01 -8.44 -5.88
N ARG A 598 -4.07 -9.19 -6.21
CA ARG A 598 -5.10 -8.83 -7.19
C ARG A 598 -6.32 -8.15 -6.58
N PHE A 599 -6.44 -8.06 -5.26
CA PHE A 599 -7.70 -7.67 -4.58
C PHE A 599 -8.11 -6.21 -4.81
N ILE A 600 -7.15 -5.27 -4.87
CA ILE A 600 -7.46 -3.83 -4.85
C ILE A 600 -8.29 -3.40 -6.07
N VAL A 601 -7.99 -3.89 -7.26
CA VAL A 601 -8.70 -3.47 -8.49
C VAL A 601 -10.18 -3.91 -8.49
N PRO A 602 -10.52 -5.17 -8.16
CA PRO A 602 -11.91 -5.59 -7.93
C PRO A 602 -12.62 -4.81 -6.83
N TYR A 603 -11.94 -4.50 -5.73
CA TYR A 603 -12.51 -3.65 -4.67
C TYR A 603 -12.86 -2.26 -5.20
N LEU A 604 -11.92 -1.58 -5.90
CA LEU A 604 -12.18 -0.28 -6.52
C LEU A 604 -13.34 -0.35 -7.53
N THR A 605 -13.47 -1.45 -8.26
CA THR A 605 -14.55 -1.66 -9.23
C THR A 605 -15.91 -1.74 -8.55
N ALA A 606 -16.02 -2.49 -7.45
CA ALA A 606 -17.24 -2.53 -6.62
C ALA A 606 -17.58 -1.15 -6.04
N VAL A 607 -16.58 -0.39 -5.57
CA VAL A 607 -16.77 0.98 -5.10
C VAL A 607 -17.23 1.92 -6.24
N GLY A 608 -16.70 1.74 -7.44
CA GLY A 608 -17.12 2.48 -8.64
C GLY A 608 -18.57 2.19 -9.05
N GLU A 609 -19.04 0.94 -8.90
CA GLU A 609 -20.45 0.59 -9.13
C GLU A 609 -21.38 1.24 -8.11
N LEU A 610 -20.99 1.27 -6.82
CA LEU A 610 -21.70 2.03 -5.78
C LEU A 610 -21.81 3.51 -6.18
N LYS A 611 -20.68 4.11 -6.61
CA LYS A 611 -20.66 5.50 -7.07
C LYS A 611 -21.58 5.70 -8.27
N HIS A 612 -21.49 4.83 -9.28
CA HIS A 612 -22.29 4.89 -10.48
C HIS A 612 -23.78 4.88 -10.14
N LYS A 613 -24.20 3.94 -9.28
CA LYS A 613 -25.59 3.82 -8.85
C LYS A 613 -26.05 5.01 -8.03
N SER A 614 -25.23 5.52 -7.11
CA SER A 614 -25.56 6.70 -6.30
C SER A 614 -25.73 7.97 -7.14
N ASN A 615 -24.97 8.13 -8.24
CA ASN A 615 -25.09 9.26 -9.16
C ASN A 615 -26.44 9.31 -9.88
N ASP A 616 -27.13 8.17 -10.00
CA ASP A 616 -28.43 8.06 -10.65
C ASP A 616 -29.60 8.44 -9.73
N LEU A 617 -29.37 8.60 -8.43
CA LEU A 617 -30.43 8.88 -7.46
C LEU A 617 -30.47 10.37 -7.10
N ASP A 618 -31.66 10.95 -6.95
CA ASP A 618 -31.90 12.31 -6.48
C ASP A 618 -32.48 12.25 -5.06
N LEU A 619 -31.63 12.46 -4.05
CA LEU A 619 -32.01 12.39 -2.64
C LEU A 619 -33.07 13.43 -2.24
N ALA A 620 -33.03 14.62 -2.83
CA ALA A 620 -34.01 15.67 -2.53
C ALA A 620 -35.39 15.32 -3.10
N TYR A 621 -35.43 14.77 -4.31
CA TYR A 621 -36.66 14.24 -4.89
C TYR A 621 -37.18 13.02 -4.12
N ALA A 622 -36.29 12.10 -3.74
CA ALA A 622 -36.63 10.94 -2.91
C ALA A 622 -37.30 11.37 -1.60
N TRP A 623 -36.71 12.34 -0.89
CA TRP A 623 -37.29 12.90 0.33
C TRP A 623 -38.69 13.46 0.14
N GLN A 624 -38.91 14.22 -0.93
CA GLN A 624 -40.22 14.80 -1.22
C GLN A 624 -41.28 13.72 -1.44
N GLN A 625 -40.95 12.65 -2.17
CA GLN A 625 -41.86 11.53 -2.40
C GLN A 625 -42.14 10.76 -1.12
N THR A 626 -41.12 10.45 -0.31
CA THR A 626 -41.28 9.80 0.99
C THR A 626 -42.19 10.61 1.93
N CYS A 627 -41.99 11.93 1.98
CA CYS A 627 -42.86 12.82 2.75
C CYS A 627 -44.30 12.81 2.24
N GLN A 628 -44.52 12.81 0.92
CA GLN A 628 -45.85 12.77 0.32
C GLN A 628 -46.58 11.46 0.66
N LEU A 629 -45.89 10.32 0.58
CA LEU A 629 -46.43 9.01 0.93
C LEU A 629 -46.81 8.93 2.41
N ALA A 630 -45.93 9.38 3.30
CA ALA A 630 -46.20 9.41 4.75
C ALA A 630 -47.41 10.28 5.09
N LEU A 631 -47.53 11.47 4.48
CA LEU A 631 -48.66 12.37 4.69
C LEU A 631 -49.96 11.87 4.06
N ALA A 632 -49.91 11.08 2.98
CA ALA A 632 -51.09 10.52 2.36
C ALA A 632 -51.72 9.39 3.21
N ALA A 633 -50.92 8.69 4.02
CA ALA A 633 -51.39 7.66 4.95
C ALA A 633 -52.20 8.25 6.12
N GLU A 634 -51.94 9.51 6.49
CA GLU A 634 -52.64 10.24 7.55
C GLU A 634 -53.77 11.10 6.95
N ALA A 635 -55.03 10.67 7.12
CA ALA A 635 -56.18 11.48 6.70
C ALA A 635 -56.13 12.89 7.33
N GLN A 636 -56.57 13.93 6.61
CA GLN A 636 -56.49 15.37 6.98
C GLN A 636 -56.93 15.68 8.43
N THR A 637 -56.01 15.51 9.37
CA THR A 637 -56.20 15.61 10.82
C THR A 637 -55.08 16.46 11.44
N GLU A 638 -55.21 16.79 12.72
CA GLU A 638 -54.16 17.45 13.51
C GLU A 638 -52.84 16.64 13.52
N ALA A 639 -52.93 15.31 13.46
CA ALA A 639 -51.78 14.41 13.37
C ALA A 639 -50.99 14.61 12.05
N ALA A 640 -51.66 14.80 10.92
CA ALA A 640 -51.00 15.08 9.64
C ALA A 640 -50.21 16.40 9.65
N ALA A 641 -50.70 17.42 10.35
CA ALA A 641 -50.00 18.69 10.50
C ALA A 641 -48.75 18.56 11.39
N ALA A 642 -48.85 17.80 12.49
CA ALA A 642 -47.72 17.51 13.36
C ALA A 642 -46.65 16.66 12.65
N LEU A 643 -47.08 15.63 11.90
CA LEU A 643 -46.20 14.79 11.09
C LEU A 643 -45.44 15.60 10.04
N LYS A 644 -46.15 16.51 9.34
CA LYS A 644 -45.52 17.41 8.36
C LYS A 644 -44.41 18.25 9.00
N LEU A 645 -44.67 18.84 10.17
CA LEU A 645 -43.67 19.64 10.88
C LEU A 645 -42.47 18.79 11.34
N ALA A 646 -42.72 17.56 11.79
CA ALA A 646 -41.66 16.62 12.16
C ALA A 646 -40.76 16.28 10.96
N LEU A 647 -41.36 15.99 9.81
CA LEU A 647 -40.62 15.75 8.56
C LEU A 647 -39.82 17.00 8.15
N GLU A 648 -40.44 18.18 8.08
CA GLU A 648 -39.75 19.43 7.71
C GLU A 648 -38.51 19.70 8.60
N ARG A 649 -38.56 19.39 9.89
CA ARG A 649 -37.43 19.53 10.82
C ARG A 649 -36.31 18.52 10.63
N LYS A 650 -36.57 17.36 10.03
CA LYS A 650 -35.58 16.29 9.85
C LYS A 650 -34.94 16.24 8.48
N GLN A 651 -35.37 17.10 7.55
CA GLN A 651 -34.86 17.06 6.17
C GLN A 651 -33.33 17.18 6.14
N THR A 652 -32.76 18.16 6.85
CA THR A 652 -31.31 18.39 6.91
C THR A 652 -30.60 17.34 7.74
N LEU A 653 -31.22 16.92 8.86
CA LEU A 653 -30.75 15.82 9.70
C LEU A 653 -30.51 14.52 8.90
N LEU A 654 -31.37 14.20 7.92
CA LEU A 654 -31.25 12.98 7.13
C LEU A 654 -30.47 13.16 5.81
N LEU A 655 -30.72 14.24 5.07
CA LEU A 655 -30.14 14.37 3.73
C LEU A 655 -28.64 14.70 3.75
N ARG A 656 -28.16 15.50 4.71
CA ARG A 656 -26.74 15.88 4.77
C ARG A 656 -25.77 14.69 4.91
N PRO A 657 -25.96 13.74 5.84
CA PRO A 657 -25.09 12.58 5.93
C PRO A 657 -25.19 11.68 4.69
N LEU A 658 -26.40 11.50 4.14
CA LEU A 658 -26.61 10.70 2.90
C LEU A 658 -25.92 11.33 1.68
N GLU A 659 -26.01 12.65 1.51
CA GLU A 659 -25.32 13.39 0.45
C GLU A 659 -23.80 13.27 0.59
N THR A 660 -23.30 13.30 1.83
CA THR A 660 -21.86 13.10 2.12
C THR A 660 -21.41 11.71 1.69
N LEU A 661 -22.12 10.65 2.09
CA LEU A 661 -21.84 9.27 1.68
C LEU A 661 -21.90 9.11 0.14
N PHE A 662 -22.90 9.66 -0.54
CA PHE A 662 -23.01 9.59 -2.01
C PHE A 662 -21.88 10.33 -2.71
N SER A 663 -21.35 11.40 -2.11
CA SER A 663 -20.23 12.14 -2.66
C SER A 663 -18.91 11.39 -2.53
N GLN A 664 -18.74 10.58 -1.47
CA GLN A 664 -17.50 9.90 -1.08
C GLN A 664 -17.65 8.37 -1.15
N PRO A 665 -17.37 7.74 -2.31
CA PRO A 665 -17.76 6.35 -2.54
C PRO A 665 -16.97 5.33 -1.70
N HIS A 666 -15.70 5.59 -1.37
CA HIS A 666 -14.95 4.73 -0.45
C HIS A 666 -15.54 4.75 0.96
N ILE A 667 -15.97 5.93 1.42
CA ILE A 667 -16.59 6.11 2.74
C ILE A 667 -17.95 5.39 2.78
N LEU A 668 -18.74 5.48 1.70
CA LEU A 668 -19.96 4.70 1.53
C LEU A 668 -19.71 3.19 1.59
N ALA A 669 -18.68 2.69 0.90
CA ALA A 669 -18.31 1.28 0.94
C ALA A 669 -17.92 0.82 2.36
N GLY A 670 -17.18 1.66 3.10
CA GLY A 670 -16.86 1.42 4.50
C GLY A 670 -18.11 1.36 5.38
N TRP A 671 -18.99 2.36 5.26
CA TRP A 671 -20.25 2.44 6.02
C TRP A 671 -21.14 1.21 5.78
N LEU A 672 -21.28 0.80 4.51
CA LEU A 672 -22.06 -0.39 4.12
C LEU A 672 -21.46 -1.68 4.68
N SER A 673 -20.16 -1.72 4.90
CA SER A 673 -19.47 -2.90 5.40
C SER A 673 -19.70 -3.07 6.91
N VAL A 674 -19.51 -2.01 7.70
CA VAL A 674 -19.63 -2.09 9.17
C VAL A 674 -21.07 -2.11 9.67
N ASN A 675 -22.03 -1.60 8.88
CA ASN A 675 -23.46 -1.57 9.25
C ASN A 675 -24.28 -2.67 8.57
N ARG A 676 -23.64 -3.71 8.02
CA ARG A 676 -24.33 -4.79 7.31
C ARG A 676 -25.35 -5.53 8.18
N ASP A 677 -25.02 -5.73 9.45
CA ASP A 677 -25.86 -6.48 10.40
C ASP A 677 -27.01 -5.64 10.97
N SER A 678 -27.00 -4.31 10.77
CA SER A 678 -28.07 -3.42 11.22
C SER A 678 -29.37 -3.60 10.44
N TYR A 679 -29.37 -4.38 9.35
CA TYR A 679 -30.58 -4.67 8.56
C TYR A 679 -30.54 -6.04 7.86
N THR A 680 -31.70 -6.48 7.41
CA THR A 680 -31.89 -7.67 6.58
C THR A 680 -32.72 -7.33 5.35
N MET A 681 -32.39 -7.92 4.19
CA MET A 681 -33.22 -7.81 2.99
C MET A 681 -34.28 -8.92 2.98
N ILE A 682 -35.56 -8.54 2.96
CA ILE A 682 -36.71 -9.46 2.88
C ILE A 682 -37.58 -9.06 1.69
N ASP A 683 -37.73 -9.95 0.70
CA ASP A 683 -38.48 -9.70 -0.54
C ASP A 683 -38.09 -8.39 -1.25
N GLY A 684 -36.79 -8.04 -1.21
CA GLY A 684 -36.24 -6.81 -1.80
C GLY A 684 -36.41 -5.55 -0.94
N LYS A 685 -36.94 -5.67 0.28
CA LYS A 685 -37.14 -4.57 1.23
C LYS A 685 -36.19 -4.63 2.40
N VAL A 686 -35.82 -3.45 2.90
CA VAL A 686 -34.97 -3.31 4.08
C VAL A 686 -35.81 -3.48 5.34
N ASN A 687 -35.43 -4.45 6.17
CA ASN A 687 -35.94 -4.61 7.52
C ASN A 687 -34.82 -4.31 8.51
N TRP A 688 -34.97 -3.27 9.32
CA TRP A 688 -33.96 -2.89 10.31
C TRP A 688 -33.90 -3.88 11.47
N ASN A 689 -32.70 -4.35 11.79
CA ASN A 689 -32.40 -5.20 12.93
C ASN A 689 -32.08 -4.35 14.18
N GLU A 690 -31.76 -3.08 13.99
CA GLU A 690 -31.42 -2.09 15.01
C GLU A 690 -32.26 -0.82 14.85
N ASN A 691 -32.25 0.06 15.85
CA ASN A 691 -32.99 1.32 15.79
C ASN A 691 -32.38 2.28 14.76
N PRO A 692 -33.11 2.70 13.71
CA PRO A 692 -32.58 3.61 12.69
C PRO A 692 -32.08 4.95 13.26
N VAL A 693 -32.60 5.38 14.41
CA VAL A 693 -32.15 6.62 15.08
C VAL A 693 -30.75 6.47 15.67
N GLU A 694 -30.44 5.32 16.24
CA GLU A 694 -29.10 5.00 16.74
C GLU A 694 -28.12 4.89 15.57
N LEU A 695 -28.50 4.15 14.52
CA LEU A 695 -27.72 4.05 13.28
C LEU A 695 -27.44 5.43 12.65
N LEU A 696 -28.40 6.36 12.69
CA LEU A 696 -28.20 7.72 12.21
C LEU A 696 -27.18 8.47 13.07
N ALA A 697 -27.23 8.34 14.40
CA ALA A 697 -26.24 8.93 15.29
C ALA A 697 -24.83 8.39 15.00
N ASP A 698 -24.70 7.07 14.83
CA ASP A 698 -23.45 6.41 14.46
C ASP A 698 -22.98 6.86 13.08
N THR A 699 -23.90 7.11 12.14
CA THR A 699 -23.56 7.66 10.82
C THR A 699 -22.96 9.07 10.93
N TYR A 700 -23.49 9.94 11.79
CA TYR A 700 -22.91 11.26 12.05
C TYR A 700 -21.51 11.13 12.65
N HIS A 701 -21.32 10.20 13.59
CA HIS A 701 -20.01 9.91 14.14
C HIS A 701 -19.04 9.42 13.06
N PHE A 702 -19.45 8.40 12.28
CA PHE A 702 -18.67 7.78 11.20
C PHE A 702 -18.19 8.80 10.16
N LEU A 703 -18.98 9.83 9.87
CA LEU A 703 -18.66 10.92 8.94
C LEU A 703 -17.86 12.06 9.57
N LYS A 704 -17.45 11.93 10.84
CA LYS A 704 -16.80 12.99 11.63
C LYS A 704 -17.63 14.27 11.69
N MET A 705 -18.94 14.12 11.86
CA MET A 705 -19.91 15.20 11.95
C MET A 705 -20.51 15.33 13.36
N ASP A 706 -19.79 14.84 14.39
CA ASP A 706 -20.17 14.99 15.80
C ASP A 706 -20.44 16.46 16.17
N TYR A 707 -21.41 16.70 17.05
CA TYR A 707 -21.68 18.07 17.53
C TYR A 707 -20.55 18.53 18.46
N ILE A 708 -19.84 19.60 18.06
CA ILE A 708 -18.78 20.21 18.86
C ILE A 708 -19.18 21.65 19.19
N PRO A 709 -19.48 21.98 20.47
CA PRO A 709 -19.88 23.32 20.85
C PRO A 709 -18.90 24.40 20.38
N GLY A 710 -19.39 25.36 19.60
CA GLY A 710 -18.61 26.48 19.08
C GLY A 710 -17.77 26.20 17.83
N ALA A 711 -17.76 24.97 17.31
CA ALA A 711 -17.12 24.65 16.03
C ALA A 711 -17.94 25.18 14.83
N PRO A 712 -17.33 25.36 13.64
CA PRO A 712 -18.07 25.77 12.45
C PRO A 712 -19.10 24.72 12.00
N ALA A 713 -20.36 25.15 11.79
CA ALA A 713 -21.48 24.30 11.37
C ALA A 713 -21.27 23.56 10.03
N ALA A 714 -20.28 23.97 9.23
CA ALA A 714 -19.92 23.27 7.99
C ALA A 714 -19.33 21.88 8.24
N ASN A 715 -18.74 21.63 9.42
CA ASN A 715 -17.97 20.43 9.72
C ASN A 715 -18.65 19.53 10.78
N MET A 716 -19.91 19.79 11.10
CA MET A 716 -20.65 19.02 12.11
C MET A 716 -22.15 18.99 11.80
N ILE A 717 -22.88 18.15 12.54
CA ILE A 717 -24.32 18.23 12.69
C ILE A 717 -24.73 19.63 13.15
N TRP A 718 -25.81 20.16 12.59
CA TRP A 718 -26.29 21.48 12.98
C TRP A 718 -26.94 21.43 14.36
N ASP A 719 -26.94 22.56 15.06
CA ASP A 719 -27.47 22.68 16.42
C ASP A 719 -28.92 22.15 16.54
N HIS A 720 -29.81 22.60 15.67
CA HIS A 720 -31.21 22.16 15.65
C HIS A 720 -31.38 20.70 15.21
N ASP A 721 -30.55 20.20 14.29
CA ASP A 721 -30.54 18.79 13.90
C ASP A 721 -30.08 17.91 15.08
N HIS A 722 -29.04 18.35 15.80
CA HIS A 722 -28.52 17.70 17.00
C HIS A 722 -29.55 17.67 18.13
N GLU A 723 -30.27 18.78 18.36
CA GLU A 723 -31.36 18.83 19.34
C GLU A 723 -32.46 17.80 19.02
N VAL A 724 -32.82 17.65 17.75
CA VAL A 724 -33.83 16.65 17.32
C VAL A 724 -33.31 15.23 17.50
N LEU A 725 -32.06 14.96 17.10
CA LEU A 725 -31.45 13.64 17.24
C LEU A 725 -31.29 13.24 18.71
N GLN A 726 -30.82 14.16 19.57
CA GLN A 726 -30.65 13.89 20.99
C GLN A 726 -31.99 13.64 21.69
N GLN A 727 -33.05 14.39 21.35
CA GLN A 727 -34.40 14.12 21.87
C GLN A 727 -34.89 12.72 21.49
N ALA A 728 -34.58 12.26 20.28
CA ALA A 728 -34.94 10.92 19.83
C ALA A 728 -34.15 9.85 20.60
N LEU A 729 -32.83 10.02 20.74
CA LEU A 729 -31.97 9.11 21.50
C LEU A 729 -32.40 9.02 22.98
N ASP A 730 -32.65 10.16 23.62
CA ASP A 730 -33.12 10.22 25.01
C ASP A 730 -34.48 9.51 25.17
N PHE A 731 -35.37 9.66 24.20
CA PHE A 731 -36.66 8.96 24.17
C PHE A 731 -36.49 7.44 24.11
N TYR A 732 -35.66 6.92 23.19
CA TYR A 732 -35.44 5.48 23.07
C TYR A 732 -34.69 4.90 24.27
N ASN A 733 -33.71 5.63 24.81
CA ASN A 733 -33.01 5.23 26.03
C ASN A 733 -33.98 5.08 27.22
N GLU A 734 -34.85 6.07 27.45
CA GLU A 734 -35.84 6.01 28.52
C GLU A 734 -36.90 4.93 28.27
N LEU A 735 -37.31 4.74 27.01
CA LEU A 735 -38.27 3.71 26.64
C LEU A 735 -37.72 2.30 26.89
N ASN A 736 -36.47 2.05 26.49
CA ASN A 736 -35.77 0.79 26.73
C ASN A 736 -35.58 0.54 28.23
N ASN A 737 -35.26 1.56 29.02
CA ASN A 737 -35.16 1.44 30.49
C ASN A 737 -36.48 0.99 31.14
N ARG A 738 -37.63 1.41 30.59
CA ARG A 738 -38.96 1.07 31.12
C ARG A 738 -39.49 -0.25 30.63
N LEU A 739 -39.32 -0.55 29.34
CA LEU A 739 -39.88 -1.74 28.70
C LEU A 739 -38.97 -2.96 28.84
N GLN A 740 -37.65 -2.75 28.98
CA GLN A 740 -36.63 -3.80 29.05
C GLN A 740 -36.70 -4.77 27.85
N ALA A 741 -37.00 -4.23 26.65
CA ALA A 741 -36.93 -5.01 25.42
C ALA A 741 -35.48 -5.50 25.20
N GLY A 742 -35.34 -6.75 24.77
CA GLY A 742 -34.05 -7.39 24.52
C GLY A 742 -33.39 -6.94 23.22
N ASP A 743 -34.18 -6.55 22.23
CA ASP A 743 -33.69 -6.01 20.95
C ASP A 743 -34.72 -5.07 20.29
N TRP A 744 -34.34 -4.50 19.15
CA TRP A 744 -35.19 -3.59 18.38
C TRP A 744 -36.48 -4.25 17.87
N ILE A 745 -36.42 -5.54 17.51
CA ILE A 745 -37.56 -6.28 16.96
C ILE A 745 -38.62 -6.49 18.05
N GLU A 746 -38.19 -6.85 19.26
CA GLU A 746 -39.06 -6.93 20.44
C GLU A 746 -39.68 -5.57 20.76
N LEU A 747 -38.87 -4.50 20.76
CA LEU A 747 -39.38 -3.15 21.01
C LEU A 747 -40.44 -2.72 19.97
N GLN A 748 -40.18 -2.97 18.69
CA GLN A 748 -41.13 -2.75 17.60
C GLN A 748 -42.42 -3.54 17.80
N THR A 749 -42.30 -4.81 18.19
CA THR A 749 -43.46 -5.68 18.45
C THR A 749 -44.31 -5.13 19.59
N MET A 750 -43.69 -4.66 20.67
CA MET A 750 -44.40 -4.01 21.77
C MET A 750 -45.12 -2.75 21.30
N LEU A 751 -44.41 -1.86 20.58
CA LEU A 751 -44.95 -0.58 20.08
C LEU A 751 -46.05 -0.75 19.02
N ALA A 752 -46.08 -1.88 18.31
CA ALA A 752 -47.16 -2.21 17.40
C ALA A 752 -48.49 -2.51 18.15
N ASP A 753 -48.43 -3.02 19.38
CA ASP A 753 -49.62 -3.33 20.18
C ASP A 753 -50.30 -2.05 20.73
N PRO A 754 -51.58 -1.80 20.39
CA PRO A 754 -52.31 -0.66 20.96
C PRO A 754 -52.57 -0.78 22.48
N ALA A 755 -52.46 -1.97 23.07
CA ALA A 755 -52.62 -2.19 24.49
C ALA A 755 -51.36 -1.77 25.27
N ALA A 756 -51.55 -1.07 26.38
CA ALA A 756 -50.45 -0.60 27.20
C ALA A 756 -49.75 -1.76 27.95
N PRO A 757 -48.41 -1.82 27.95
CA PRO A 757 -47.66 -2.74 28.77
C PRO A 757 -47.94 -2.56 30.28
N PRO A 758 -47.73 -3.59 31.10
CA PRO A 758 -47.88 -3.48 32.55
C PRO A 758 -47.05 -2.34 33.14
N GLY A 759 -47.67 -1.48 33.95
CA GLY A 759 -46.99 -0.35 34.59
C GLY A 759 -47.01 0.95 33.78
N ILE A 760 -47.57 0.96 32.57
CA ILE A 760 -47.76 2.16 31.76
C ILE A 760 -49.26 2.45 31.59
N GLU A 761 -49.67 3.70 31.82
CA GLU A 761 -51.06 4.10 31.62
C GLU A 761 -51.41 4.15 30.12
N ALA A 762 -52.65 3.79 29.77
CA ALA A 762 -53.09 3.73 28.37
C ALA A 762 -52.96 5.07 27.62
N ALA A 763 -53.18 6.20 28.30
CA ALA A 763 -53.02 7.52 27.69
C ALA A 763 -51.55 7.81 27.36
N LEU A 764 -50.66 7.56 28.32
CA LEU A 764 -49.22 7.71 28.14
C LEU A 764 -48.69 6.75 27.05
N TRP A 765 -49.21 5.52 26.97
CA TRP A 765 -48.81 4.58 25.93
C TRP A 765 -49.17 5.07 24.53
N GLN A 766 -50.34 5.69 24.35
CA GLN A 766 -50.71 6.30 23.07
C GLN A 766 -49.78 7.47 22.72
N GLU A 767 -49.41 8.31 23.70
CA GLU A 767 -48.42 9.38 23.50
C GLU A 767 -47.03 8.83 23.12
N ILE A 768 -46.57 7.77 23.78
CA ILE A 768 -45.32 7.06 23.47
C ILE A 768 -45.34 6.53 22.03
N ARG A 769 -46.41 5.86 21.61
CA ARG A 769 -46.55 5.36 20.23
C ARG A 769 -46.59 6.50 19.21
N GLY A 770 -47.22 7.62 19.54
CA GLY A 770 -47.22 8.83 18.71
C GLY A 770 -45.83 9.46 18.58
N ALA A 771 -45.10 9.59 19.69
CA ALA A 771 -43.72 10.07 19.69
C ALA A 771 -42.80 9.15 18.89
N HIS A 772 -42.93 7.82 19.08
CA HIS A 772 -42.21 6.82 18.31
C HIS A 772 -42.44 6.97 16.80
N TYR A 773 -43.71 7.06 16.38
CA TYR A 773 -44.06 7.28 14.98
C TYR A 773 -43.45 8.59 14.45
N GLY A 774 -43.53 9.67 15.23
CA GLY A 774 -42.91 10.96 14.92
C GLY A 774 -41.40 10.87 14.77
N PHE A 775 -40.68 10.13 15.63
CA PHE A 775 -39.22 9.93 15.56
C PHE A 775 -38.79 9.00 14.43
N GLN A 776 -39.59 8.00 14.06
CA GLN A 776 -39.32 7.12 12.92
C GLN A 776 -39.72 7.72 11.56
N ALA A 777 -40.62 8.69 11.52
CA ALA A 777 -41.03 9.34 10.27
C ALA A 777 -39.83 9.90 9.49
N GLY A 778 -39.69 9.46 8.24
CA GLY A 778 -38.61 9.84 7.32
C GLY A 778 -37.34 8.98 7.42
N MET A 779 -37.19 8.15 8.47
CA MET A 779 -35.99 7.31 8.65
C MET A 779 -35.83 6.25 7.56
N ASP A 780 -36.91 5.90 6.86
CA ASP A 780 -36.89 5.02 5.68
C ASP A 780 -35.94 5.53 4.58
N MET A 781 -35.58 6.82 4.59
CA MET A 781 -34.54 7.34 3.69
C MET A 781 -33.19 6.64 3.85
N LEU A 782 -32.85 6.14 5.04
CA LEU A 782 -31.61 5.40 5.27
C LEU A 782 -31.57 4.10 4.46
N ALA A 783 -32.72 3.53 4.10
CA ALA A 783 -32.81 2.33 3.27
C ALA A 783 -32.23 2.55 1.87
N VAL A 784 -31.99 3.80 1.45
CA VAL A 784 -31.28 4.10 0.20
C VAL A 784 -29.90 3.43 0.12
N LEU A 785 -29.19 3.38 1.24
CA LEU A 785 -27.83 2.84 1.33
C LEU A 785 -27.80 1.32 1.08
N PRO A 786 -28.48 0.47 1.88
CA PRO A 786 -28.48 -0.97 1.68
C PRO A 786 -29.07 -1.41 0.35
N SER A 787 -30.07 -0.68 -0.19
CA SER A 787 -30.63 -1.00 -1.49
C SER A 787 -29.68 -0.70 -2.65
N ILE A 788 -28.76 0.28 -2.53
CA ILE A 788 -27.68 0.46 -3.51
C ILE A 788 -26.72 -0.73 -3.46
N ALA A 789 -26.37 -1.20 -2.25
CA ALA A 789 -25.51 -2.36 -2.08
C ALA A 789 -26.12 -3.63 -2.70
N GLU A 790 -27.43 -3.86 -2.48
CA GLU A 790 -28.17 -4.96 -3.12
C GLU A 790 -28.18 -4.81 -4.65
N ALA A 791 -28.51 -3.62 -5.17
CA ALA A 791 -28.63 -3.38 -6.61
C ALA A 791 -27.29 -3.52 -7.37
N THR A 792 -26.16 -3.39 -6.67
CA THR A 792 -24.81 -3.52 -7.23
C THR A 792 -24.16 -4.87 -6.93
N GLY A 793 -24.78 -5.70 -6.08
CA GLY A 793 -24.17 -6.93 -5.58
C GLY A 793 -22.88 -6.66 -4.79
N PHE A 794 -22.83 -5.57 -4.03
CA PHE A 794 -21.63 -5.17 -3.27
C PHE A 794 -21.17 -6.25 -2.29
N TYR A 795 -22.12 -6.93 -1.63
CA TYR A 795 -21.84 -7.99 -0.66
C TYR A 795 -21.40 -9.32 -1.26
N ASP A 796 -21.41 -9.46 -2.59
CA ASP A 796 -20.86 -10.64 -3.25
C ASP A 796 -19.33 -10.69 -3.11
N LEU A 797 -18.68 -9.52 -3.04
CA LEU A 797 -17.28 -9.40 -2.63
C LEU A 797 -17.19 -9.63 -1.12
N SER A 798 -16.74 -10.82 -0.72
CA SER A 798 -16.87 -11.32 0.65
C SER A 798 -15.69 -12.20 1.07
N VAL A 799 -15.51 -12.37 2.38
CA VAL A 799 -14.52 -13.29 2.94
C VAL A 799 -15.19 -14.64 3.22
N LYS A 800 -14.59 -15.73 2.74
CA LYS A 800 -15.07 -17.10 2.96
C LYS A 800 -14.62 -17.66 4.32
N GLY A 801 -15.19 -18.80 4.73
CA GLY A 801 -14.80 -19.50 5.96
C GLY A 801 -13.34 -19.95 6.00
N ASP A 802 -12.70 -20.11 4.83
CA ASP A 802 -11.27 -20.41 4.69
C ASP A 802 -10.39 -19.13 4.64
N LEU A 803 -10.96 -17.98 4.99
CA LEU A 803 -10.35 -16.64 4.98
C LEU A 803 -9.94 -16.13 3.60
N THR A 804 -10.20 -16.86 2.51
CA THR A 804 -9.97 -16.34 1.16
C THR A 804 -11.03 -15.32 0.77
N ILE A 805 -10.64 -14.32 -0.03
CA ILE A 805 -11.58 -13.33 -0.54
C ILE A 805 -12.24 -13.88 -1.82
N HIS A 806 -13.56 -14.03 -1.77
CA HIS A 806 -14.35 -14.30 -2.96
C HIS A 806 -14.47 -13.02 -3.80
N ILE A 807 -13.93 -13.07 -5.02
CA ILE A 807 -14.07 -11.99 -6.00
C ILE A 807 -15.07 -12.45 -7.08
N PRO A 808 -16.24 -11.81 -7.21
CA PRO A 808 -17.18 -12.05 -8.30
C PRO A 808 -16.53 -11.92 -9.69
N GLU A 809 -16.83 -12.82 -10.63
CA GLU A 809 -16.23 -12.82 -11.98
C GLU A 809 -16.40 -11.48 -12.71
N ARG A 810 -17.56 -10.80 -12.51
CA ARG A 810 -17.83 -9.48 -13.07
C ARG A 810 -16.79 -8.42 -12.69
N LEU A 811 -16.23 -8.49 -11.47
CA LEU A 811 -15.22 -7.54 -10.99
C LEU A 811 -13.82 -7.82 -11.55
N LEU A 812 -13.64 -8.96 -12.23
CA LEU A 812 -12.42 -9.32 -12.94
C LEU A 812 -12.44 -8.91 -14.42
N ASP A 813 -13.54 -8.33 -14.90
CA ASP A 813 -13.67 -7.85 -16.28
C ASP A 813 -12.93 -6.52 -16.47
N ASP A 814 -11.92 -6.52 -17.35
CA ASP A 814 -11.06 -5.35 -17.59
C ASP A 814 -11.87 -4.13 -18.10
N SER A 815 -12.91 -4.35 -18.91
CA SER A 815 -13.73 -3.26 -19.45
C SER A 815 -14.57 -2.59 -18.38
N LEU A 816 -15.11 -3.37 -17.43
CA LEU A 816 -15.81 -2.85 -16.27
C LEU A 816 -14.85 -2.11 -15.33
N GLN A 817 -13.66 -2.66 -15.08
CA GLN A 817 -12.63 -2.01 -14.26
C GLN A 817 -12.26 -0.63 -14.80
N GLU A 818 -12.00 -0.53 -16.11
CA GLU A 818 -11.74 0.75 -16.78
C GLU A 818 -12.93 1.72 -16.70
N ALA A 819 -14.15 1.22 -16.91
CA ALA A 819 -15.35 2.05 -16.82
C ALA A 819 -15.56 2.60 -15.41
N MET A 820 -15.40 1.77 -14.38
CA MET A 820 -15.61 2.16 -12.99
C MET A 820 -14.50 3.07 -12.47
N ALA A 821 -13.26 2.90 -12.93
CA ALA A 821 -12.19 3.87 -12.68
C ALA A 821 -12.54 5.27 -13.21
N LYS A 822 -13.14 5.37 -14.41
CA LYS A 822 -13.64 6.64 -14.98
C LYS A 822 -14.84 7.19 -14.21
N VAL A 823 -15.64 6.35 -13.55
CA VAL A 823 -16.73 6.82 -12.67
C VAL A 823 -16.16 7.43 -11.38
N LEU A 824 -15.15 6.79 -10.78
CA LEU A 824 -14.49 7.29 -9.56
C LEU A 824 -13.74 8.59 -9.83
N VAL A 825 -13.11 8.70 -11.00
CA VAL A 825 -12.36 9.89 -11.44
C VAL A 825 -12.82 10.25 -12.85
N PRO A 826 -13.92 11.01 -12.97
CA PRO A 826 -14.40 11.48 -14.27
C PRO A 826 -13.31 12.27 -14.99
N PRO A 827 -13.07 12.01 -16.28
CA PRO A 827 -12.10 12.78 -17.04
C PRO A 827 -12.50 14.26 -17.00
N PRO A 828 -11.52 15.18 -16.95
CA PRO A 828 -11.81 16.61 -17.00
C PRO A 828 -12.61 16.92 -18.26
N VAL A 829 -13.66 17.73 -18.12
CA VAL A 829 -14.44 18.21 -19.27
C VAL A 829 -13.51 19.12 -20.07
N ALA A 830 -12.96 18.60 -21.16
CA ALA A 830 -12.10 19.38 -22.04
C ALA A 830 -12.88 20.62 -22.52
N LYS A 831 -12.25 21.79 -22.43
CA LYS A 831 -12.60 22.85 -23.36
C LYS A 831 -12.29 22.28 -24.74
N SER A 832 -13.30 22.22 -25.60
CA SER A 832 -13.40 21.31 -26.75
C SER A 832 -12.33 21.44 -27.85
N ASP A 833 -11.25 22.19 -27.61
CA ASP A 833 -10.16 22.48 -28.52
C ASP A 833 -8.74 22.36 -27.90
N GLU A 834 -8.59 21.83 -26.69
CA GLU A 834 -7.27 21.69 -26.03
C GLU A 834 -7.08 20.31 -25.36
N ILE A 835 -5.88 19.75 -25.48
CA ILE A 835 -5.37 18.68 -24.62
C ILE A 835 -4.58 19.33 -23.51
N LEU A 836 -5.07 19.16 -22.29
CA LEU A 836 -4.47 19.70 -21.08
C LEU A 836 -3.56 18.65 -20.43
N ALA A 837 -2.59 19.12 -19.65
CA ALA A 837 -1.80 18.27 -18.78
C ALA A 837 -2.70 17.54 -17.77
N GLU A 838 -2.72 16.21 -17.79
CA GLU A 838 -3.54 15.40 -16.87
C GLU A 838 -3.02 15.47 -15.42
N SER A 839 -1.72 15.67 -15.27
CA SER A 839 -1.02 15.84 -13.99
C SER A 839 0.09 16.88 -14.12
N GLY A 840 0.55 17.42 -12.98
CA GLY A 840 1.77 18.22 -12.94
C GLY A 840 3.01 17.31 -12.95
N GLY A 841 4.07 17.69 -13.64
CA GLY A 841 5.26 16.85 -13.80
C GLY A 841 6.26 17.39 -14.81
N MET A 842 7.32 16.64 -15.09
CA MET A 842 8.30 17.01 -16.11
C MET A 842 7.88 16.45 -17.47
N PHE A 843 7.68 17.32 -18.46
CA PHE A 843 7.22 16.98 -19.79
C PHE A 843 8.35 16.44 -20.67
N TYR A 844 8.03 15.41 -21.46
CA TYR A 844 8.88 14.88 -22.53
C TYR A 844 8.01 14.56 -23.75
N GLY A 845 8.31 15.15 -24.89
CA GLY A 845 7.62 14.86 -26.16
C GLY A 845 8.03 13.52 -26.77
N ARG A 846 9.01 12.81 -26.20
CA ARG A 846 9.64 11.59 -26.75
C ARG A 846 10.21 10.70 -25.64
N GLU A 847 10.48 9.43 -25.99
CA GLU A 847 10.98 8.42 -25.05
C GLU A 847 12.46 8.59 -24.70
N THR A 848 13.31 8.91 -25.69
CA THR A 848 14.71 9.27 -25.48
C THR A 848 15.12 10.37 -26.45
N PRO A 849 16.23 11.09 -26.23
CA PRO A 849 16.71 12.13 -27.14
C PRO A 849 16.94 11.66 -28.59
N GLN A 850 17.11 10.34 -28.81
CA GLN A 850 17.30 9.75 -30.13
C GLN A 850 16.00 9.34 -30.83
N HIS A 851 14.87 9.31 -30.12
CA HIS A 851 13.55 8.99 -30.69
C HIS A 851 12.88 10.25 -31.29
N GLU A 852 11.94 10.02 -32.21
CA GLU A 852 11.06 11.09 -32.67
C GLU A 852 10.07 11.48 -31.57
N VAL A 853 9.59 12.74 -31.64
CA VAL A 853 8.46 13.17 -30.81
C VAL A 853 7.20 12.40 -31.21
N TYR A 854 6.36 12.09 -30.22
CA TYR A 854 5.16 11.29 -30.40
C TYR A 854 4.18 11.90 -31.39
N VAL A 855 3.95 13.22 -31.30
CA VAL A 855 3.06 13.96 -32.21
C VAL A 855 3.66 15.30 -32.59
N LYS A 856 3.35 15.76 -33.81
CA LYS A 856 3.72 17.07 -34.35
C LYS A 856 2.47 17.83 -34.78
N GLN A 857 2.62 19.14 -34.95
CA GLN A 857 1.55 19.96 -35.51
C GLN A 857 1.09 19.42 -36.88
N GLY A 858 -0.22 19.22 -37.03
CA GLY A 858 -0.85 18.66 -38.23
C GLY A 858 -0.97 17.13 -38.22
N ASP A 859 -0.40 16.44 -37.23
CA ASP A 859 -0.57 15.00 -37.10
C ASP A 859 -1.98 14.66 -36.61
N HIS A 860 -2.52 13.59 -37.17
CA HIS A 860 -3.74 12.95 -36.72
C HIS A 860 -3.37 11.83 -35.74
N PHE A 861 -4.08 11.75 -34.62
CA PHE A 861 -3.89 10.73 -33.58
C PHE A 861 -5.21 10.02 -33.30
N GLU A 862 -5.14 8.73 -33.00
CA GLU A 862 -6.28 7.94 -32.57
C GLU A 862 -6.37 7.90 -31.05
N ALA A 863 -7.57 7.65 -30.51
CA ALA A 863 -7.75 7.40 -29.09
C ALA A 863 -6.85 6.24 -28.63
N GLY A 864 -6.07 6.46 -27.58
CA GLY A 864 -5.08 5.51 -27.07
C GLY A 864 -3.68 5.64 -27.68
N ASP A 865 -3.45 6.54 -28.64
CA ASP A 865 -2.09 6.84 -29.12
C ASP A 865 -1.31 7.63 -28.07
N PRO A 866 -0.01 7.32 -27.83
CA PRO A 866 0.81 8.11 -26.93
C PRO A 866 1.05 9.51 -27.53
N LEU A 867 0.82 10.56 -26.73
CA LEU A 867 0.98 11.95 -27.16
C LEU A 867 2.24 12.60 -26.58
N TYR A 868 2.56 12.30 -25.33
CA TYR A 868 3.75 12.77 -24.63
C TYR A 868 4.00 11.87 -23.41
N ILE A 869 5.12 12.08 -22.75
CA ILE A 869 5.42 11.50 -21.46
C ILE A 869 5.44 12.62 -20.43
N VAL A 870 4.86 12.33 -19.27
CA VAL A 870 5.09 13.13 -18.08
C VAL A 870 5.85 12.27 -17.07
N GLU A 871 7.06 12.70 -16.72
CA GLU A 871 7.81 12.13 -15.61
C GLU A 871 7.27 12.74 -14.33
N VAL A 872 6.63 11.87 -13.57
CA VAL A 872 6.02 12.18 -12.30
C VAL A 872 6.45 11.05 -11.38
N MET A 873 7.19 11.41 -10.34
CA MET A 873 7.44 10.54 -9.20
C MET A 873 8.36 9.37 -9.55
N LYS A 874 9.36 9.66 -10.41
CA LYS A 874 10.27 8.69 -11.05
C LYS A 874 9.58 7.70 -12.00
N MET A 875 8.31 7.90 -12.31
CA MET A 875 7.59 7.13 -13.32
C MET A 875 7.45 7.96 -14.59
N PHE A 876 7.84 7.38 -15.71
CA PHE A 876 7.57 7.93 -17.03
C PHE A 876 6.18 7.48 -17.45
N ASN A 877 5.20 8.35 -17.24
CA ASN A 877 3.81 8.07 -17.60
C ASN A 877 3.57 8.56 -19.01
N LYS A 878 3.36 7.64 -19.95
CA LYS A 878 2.83 8.00 -21.25
C LYS A 878 1.42 8.53 -21.07
N VAL A 879 1.20 9.75 -21.53
CA VAL A 879 -0.12 10.32 -21.63
C VAL A 879 -0.66 9.96 -23.00
N TYR A 880 -1.73 9.18 -23.01
CA TYR A 880 -2.38 8.70 -24.21
C TYR A 880 -3.52 9.62 -24.59
N ALA A 881 -3.82 9.68 -25.89
CA ALA A 881 -4.92 10.46 -26.41
C ALA A 881 -6.25 9.94 -25.85
N PRO A 882 -7.04 10.77 -25.15
CA PRO A 882 -8.30 10.33 -24.57
C PRO A 882 -9.41 10.13 -25.61
N PHE A 883 -9.22 10.64 -26.83
CA PHE A 883 -10.13 10.55 -27.98
C PHE A 883 -9.31 10.76 -29.26
N SER A 884 -9.84 10.43 -30.44
CA SER A 884 -9.16 10.68 -31.72
C SER A 884 -9.31 12.14 -32.16
N GLY A 885 -8.29 12.69 -32.81
CA GLY A 885 -8.32 14.07 -33.28
C GLY A 885 -7.07 14.48 -34.04
N THR A 886 -6.96 15.78 -34.34
CA THR A 886 -5.83 16.36 -35.06
C THR A 886 -5.15 17.45 -34.25
N ILE A 887 -3.82 17.45 -34.18
CA ILE A 887 -3.03 18.49 -33.49
C ILE A 887 -3.03 19.78 -34.32
N GLU A 888 -3.70 20.84 -33.85
CA GLU A 888 -3.67 22.17 -34.47
C GLU A 888 -2.39 22.94 -34.10
N GLU A 889 -1.94 22.82 -32.85
CA GLU A 889 -0.78 23.55 -32.32
C GLU A 889 -0.15 22.78 -31.14
N VAL A 890 1.18 22.77 -31.07
CA VAL A 890 1.94 22.24 -29.93
C VAL A 890 2.33 23.42 -29.03
N LEU A 891 1.80 23.47 -27.81
CA LEU A 891 1.97 24.60 -26.88
C LEU A 891 3.15 24.39 -25.92
N VAL A 892 3.57 23.14 -25.70
CA VAL A 892 4.78 22.76 -24.97
C VAL A 892 5.60 21.83 -25.84
N ASP A 893 6.79 22.26 -26.27
CA ASP A 893 7.63 21.56 -27.25
C ASP A 893 9.03 21.18 -26.73
N THR A 894 9.34 21.53 -25.49
CA THR A 894 10.67 21.40 -24.89
C THR A 894 10.69 20.32 -23.81
N ASP A 895 11.53 19.30 -23.99
CA ASP A 895 11.74 18.22 -23.02
C ASP A 895 12.37 18.75 -21.72
N GLY A 896 11.98 18.18 -20.58
CA GLY A 896 12.51 18.53 -19.25
C GLY A 896 11.82 19.74 -18.59
N VAL A 897 10.78 20.30 -19.19
CA VAL A 897 10.04 21.44 -18.64
C VAL A 897 8.97 20.97 -17.66
N ILE A 898 8.83 21.67 -16.53
CA ILE A 898 7.77 21.38 -15.56
C ILE A 898 6.44 21.94 -16.09
N ILE A 899 5.45 21.06 -16.24
CA ILE A 899 4.06 21.40 -16.57
C ILE A 899 3.17 21.28 -15.34
N SER A 900 2.11 22.07 -15.28
CA SER A 900 1.09 22.01 -14.21
C SER A 900 -0.18 21.33 -14.69
N LYS A 901 -0.91 20.62 -13.82
CA LYS A 901 -2.21 20.04 -14.16
C LYS A 901 -3.15 21.11 -14.73
N GLY A 902 -3.82 20.80 -15.84
CA GLY A 902 -4.69 21.73 -16.54
C GLY A 902 -3.96 22.75 -17.43
N GLN A 903 -2.63 22.73 -17.50
CA GLN A 903 -1.87 23.53 -18.47
C GLN A 903 -2.15 23.01 -19.89
N PRO A 904 -2.51 23.87 -20.85
CA PRO A 904 -2.64 23.48 -22.24
C PRO A 904 -1.31 22.96 -22.81
N ILE A 905 -1.31 21.74 -23.34
CA ILE A 905 -0.15 21.09 -23.96
C ILE A 905 -0.28 21.09 -25.48
N PHE A 906 -1.46 20.74 -25.99
CA PHE A 906 -1.78 20.81 -27.40
C PHE A 906 -3.09 21.54 -27.62
N LYS A 907 -3.17 22.31 -28.69
CA LYS A 907 -4.45 22.72 -29.27
C LYS A 907 -4.84 21.72 -30.34
N ILE A 908 -6.12 21.33 -30.39
CA ILE A 908 -6.58 20.19 -31.18
C ILE A 908 -7.95 20.42 -31.81
N THR A 909 -8.26 19.64 -32.85
CA THR A 909 -9.61 19.43 -33.35
C THR A 909 -10.04 17.99 -33.03
N PRO A 910 -11.00 17.73 -32.13
CA PRO A 910 -11.50 16.39 -31.84
C PRO A 910 -12.30 15.80 -33.01
N ASP A 911 -12.21 14.49 -33.24
CA ASP A 911 -13.04 13.78 -34.21
C ASP A 911 -14.47 13.56 -33.69
N GLU A 912 -14.59 13.22 -32.40
CA GLU A 912 -15.87 13.10 -31.69
C GLU A 912 -16.19 14.35 -30.89
N LYS A 913 -17.40 14.88 -31.10
CA LYS A 913 -17.95 15.96 -30.28
C LYS A 913 -18.69 15.35 -29.11
N ILE A 914 -18.26 15.64 -27.88
CA ILE A 914 -18.93 15.24 -26.65
C ILE A 914 -20.41 15.62 -26.73
N VAL A 915 -21.30 14.63 -26.67
CA VAL A 915 -22.74 14.85 -26.51
C VAL A 915 -22.95 15.23 -25.05
N VAL A 916 -22.99 16.53 -24.76
CA VAL A 916 -23.35 17.04 -23.44
C VAL A 916 -24.86 16.83 -23.27
N GLU A 917 -25.26 15.82 -22.49
CA GLU A 917 -26.64 15.70 -22.03
C GLU A 917 -27.04 17.00 -21.32
N SER A 918 -28.22 17.53 -21.65
CA SER A 918 -28.70 18.74 -20.99
C SER A 918 -28.95 18.47 -19.50
N PRO A 919 -28.79 19.48 -18.61
CA PRO A 919 -29.14 19.33 -17.20
C PRO A 919 -30.58 18.82 -16.96
N GLU A 920 -31.49 19.11 -17.89
CA GLU A 920 -32.88 18.66 -17.86
C GLU A 920 -33.01 17.16 -18.13
N GLU A 921 -32.25 16.62 -19.08
CA GLU A 921 -32.20 15.17 -19.37
C GLU A 921 -31.60 14.38 -18.21
N VAL A 922 -30.50 14.89 -17.62
CA VAL A 922 -29.89 14.29 -16.42
C VAL A 922 -30.87 14.28 -15.24
N ALA A 923 -31.58 15.38 -15.00
CA ALA A 923 -32.57 15.46 -13.94
C ALA A 923 -33.76 14.52 -14.18
N ALA A 924 -34.24 14.42 -15.43
CA ALA A 924 -35.32 13.50 -15.79
C ALA A 924 -34.92 12.04 -15.60
N ARG A 925 -33.69 11.67 -16.01
CA ARG A 925 -33.13 10.34 -15.81
C ARG A 925 -33.00 10.00 -14.32
N ARG A 926 -32.44 10.92 -13.52
CA ARG A 926 -32.29 10.73 -12.07
C ARG A 926 -33.64 10.57 -11.37
N ARG A 927 -34.64 11.37 -11.74
CA ARG A 927 -36.01 11.21 -11.22
C ARG A 927 -36.61 9.86 -11.57
N SER A 928 -36.51 9.44 -12.83
CA SER A 928 -37.01 8.13 -13.25
C SER A 928 -36.32 6.98 -12.51
N ALA A 929 -35.01 7.05 -12.33
CA ALA A 929 -34.27 6.05 -11.56
C ALA A 929 -34.67 6.07 -10.08
N THR A 930 -34.89 7.27 -9.52
CA THR A 930 -35.35 7.45 -8.13
C THR A 930 -36.77 6.92 -7.94
N ASP A 931 -37.69 7.14 -8.88
CA ASP A 931 -39.06 6.59 -8.82
C ASP A 931 -39.04 5.05 -8.82
N GLN A 932 -38.24 4.43 -9.69
CA GLN A 932 -38.06 2.98 -9.71
C GLN A 932 -37.48 2.46 -8.39
N PHE A 933 -36.55 3.23 -7.82
CA PHE A 933 -35.91 2.92 -6.56
C PHE A 933 -36.90 3.00 -5.37
N LEU A 934 -37.67 4.08 -5.25
CA LEU A 934 -38.70 4.24 -4.21
C LEU A 934 -39.81 3.20 -4.31
N ALA A 935 -40.18 2.80 -5.53
CA ALA A 935 -41.16 1.74 -5.73
C ALA A 935 -40.71 0.38 -5.18
N ALA A 936 -39.40 0.15 -5.04
CA ALA A 936 -38.84 -1.04 -4.41
C ALA A 936 -38.78 -0.92 -2.86
N LEU A 937 -38.83 0.29 -2.31
CA LEU A 937 -38.82 0.55 -0.86
C LEU A 937 -40.20 0.41 -0.19
N VAL A 938 -41.30 0.67 -0.91
CA VAL A 938 -42.69 0.70 -0.38
C VAL A 938 -43.34 -0.68 -0.34
#